data_AF-A0A2I1D4V9-F1
#
_entry.id   AF-A0A2I1D4V9-F1
#
_cell.length_a   1.000
_cell.length_b   1.000
_cell.length_c   1.000
_cell.angle_alpha   90.00
_cell.angle_beta   90.00
_cell.angle_gamma   90.00
#
_symmetry.space_group_name_H-M   'P 1'
#
loop_
_entity.id
_entity.type
_entity.pdbx_description
1 polymer ?
#
loop_
_entity_poly.entity_id
_entity_poly.type
_entity_poly.pdbx_seq_one_letter_code
_entity_poly.pdbx_strand_id
1 'polypeptide(L)'
;MTAEEDSAFLNVTDASALPDHDNEFIDPDDLRQFQKALLDQDADPLVALNDWRPVYQRVRRNRSRKKKPRRSTDETREGVLYNVLKWPFLLIVLGWIAVLSVLYALTRFYIMFYEHWVSWRGKRQSLRKQLYQQTNYRDWLKAARALDDHLGNQKWKETDEYAYYDHATIEKLVGQLKEVRAQVEEDIRNGHRGVSDPPAAEELCTLLEACVKNNFAGVENPRLYSEAYSGTKDLVQEYMDEVKTCIELVSGDKQIDNDDKYHHFKHLDTNFGRTALCLSGGATFAYYHFGVVRALLDNGVLPQIITGTSGGALVAGLVATRTDEELKELLVPALAHRIRACDDSFSTWFMRWCRTGARFDTNDWARQCSWFCRGSTTFKEAYERTGRILNVSCVPSDPHSPTILANYLTSPNCVIWSAVLASAAVPGILNPVVLMTKKRDGTLAPYSFGHKWKDGSLRTDIPIKALNLHFNVNFTIVSQVNPHINLFFFNSRGTVGRPVTHRKGRGWRGGFLGSAIEQYIKLDMNKWLRVLRHLELLPRPMGQDWSEIWLQKFSGTITIWPKTVFSDFIHILSDPDPERLRRMLRMGQLSAFPKIQFIKNRLHIETAIARGLDQFAPPGEVRPSLRYRPRPGAPPQSVVADGDMPGGFHGPFTDGDTDSSLEMDRPRRGSFLQEMQRQSAVFFDDTDLTGED
;
A
#
# COMPACT_ATOMS: atom_id res chain seq x y z
N MET A 1 -35.95 -10.10 -5.58
CA MET A 1 -35.88 -8.66 -5.32
C MET A 1 -37.31 -8.16 -5.29
N THR A 2 -37.64 -7.27 -4.36
CA THR A 2 -38.94 -6.59 -4.36
C THR A 2 -38.93 -5.50 -5.45
N ALA A 3 -40.09 -5.08 -5.95
CA ALA A 3 -40.18 -4.07 -7.02
C ALA A 3 -39.48 -2.74 -6.67
N GLU A 4 -39.42 -2.39 -5.38
CA GLU A 4 -38.66 -1.24 -4.87
C GLU A 4 -37.14 -1.43 -4.97
N GLU A 5 -36.62 -2.64 -4.69
CA GLU A 5 -35.20 -2.97 -4.86
C GLU A 5 -34.78 -2.94 -6.34
N ASP A 6 -35.66 -3.35 -7.25
CA ASP A 6 -35.39 -3.32 -8.70
C ASP A 6 -35.39 -1.87 -9.25
N SER A 7 -36.29 -1.01 -8.76
CA SER A 7 -36.30 0.41 -9.15
C SER A 7 -35.10 1.20 -8.60
N ALA A 8 -34.71 0.94 -7.35
CA ALA A 8 -33.49 1.49 -6.75
C ALA A 8 -32.22 0.95 -7.43
N PHE A 9 -32.26 -0.29 -7.90
CA PHE A 9 -31.16 -0.90 -8.65
C PHE A 9 -30.97 -0.22 -10.01
N LEU A 10 -32.04 -0.01 -10.78
CA LEU A 10 -31.97 0.65 -12.09
C LEU A 10 -31.37 2.06 -12.00
N ASN A 11 -31.78 2.85 -11.00
CA ASN A 11 -31.26 4.21 -10.79
C ASN A 11 -29.75 4.24 -10.42
N VAL A 12 -29.23 3.18 -9.81
CA VAL A 12 -27.82 3.11 -9.34
C VAL A 12 -26.89 2.47 -10.39
N THR A 13 -27.47 1.82 -11.41
CA THR A 13 -26.74 1.23 -12.56
C THR A 13 -26.74 2.10 -13.81
N ASP A 14 -27.57 3.13 -13.86
CA ASP A 14 -27.64 4.04 -15.01
C ASP A 14 -26.35 4.88 -15.12
N ALA A 15 -25.86 5.08 -16.33
CA ALA A 15 -24.66 5.87 -16.60
C ALA A 15 -24.86 7.35 -16.24
N SER A 16 -26.11 7.84 -16.30
CA SER A 16 -26.50 9.20 -15.92
C SER A 16 -26.31 9.49 -14.42
N ALA A 17 -26.22 8.44 -13.59
CA ALA A 17 -26.01 8.57 -12.15
C ALA A 17 -24.57 8.95 -11.78
N LEU A 18 -23.62 8.85 -12.72
CA LEU A 18 -22.23 9.21 -12.47
C LEU A 18 -22.01 10.71 -12.69
N PRO A 19 -21.53 11.45 -11.67
CA PRO A 19 -21.11 12.82 -11.88
C PRO A 19 -19.90 12.85 -12.83
N ASP A 20 -19.83 13.87 -13.67
CA ASP A 20 -18.77 14.05 -14.66
C ASP A 20 -18.60 12.86 -15.61
N HIS A 21 -19.67 12.09 -15.88
CA HIS A 21 -19.62 10.99 -16.84
C HIS A 21 -19.05 11.51 -18.17
N ASP A 22 -19.74 12.43 -18.84
CA ASP A 22 -19.37 12.85 -20.20
C ASP A 22 -18.16 13.79 -20.30
N ASN A 23 -17.55 14.14 -19.16
CA ASN A 23 -16.41 15.06 -19.12
C ASN A 23 -15.10 14.34 -19.48
N GLU A 24 -14.52 14.68 -20.64
CA GLU A 24 -13.13 14.35 -20.94
C GLU A 24 -12.20 15.37 -20.26
N PHE A 25 -11.51 14.94 -19.20
CA PHE A 25 -10.61 15.81 -18.43
C PHE A 25 -9.21 16.00 -19.07
N ILE A 26 -8.89 15.28 -20.14
CA ILE A 26 -7.56 15.29 -20.75
C ILE A 26 -7.49 16.18 -21.98
N ASP A 27 -6.46 17.01 -22.04
CA ASP A 27 -6.14 17.78 -23.23
C ASP A 27 -5.56 16.85 -24.31
N PRO A 28 -6.05 16.89 -25.57
CA PRO A 28 -5.44 16.16 -26.68
C PRO A 28 -3.92 16.42 -26.85
N ASP A 29 -3.44 17.61 -26.50
CA ASP A 29 -2.02 17.96 -26.62
C ASP A 29 -1.14 17.22 -25.58
N ASP A 30 -1.67 16.97 -24.38
CA ASP A 30 -1.00 16.16 -23.35
C ASP A 30 -0.75 14.74 -23.85
N LEU A 31 -1.74 14.14 -24.52
CA LEU A 31 -1.62 12.80 -25.11
C LEU A 31 -0.61 12.78 -26.26
N ARG A 32 -0.56 13.82 -27.10
CA ARG A 32 0.44 13.94 -28.17
C ARG A 32 1.86 14.04 -27.61
N GLN A 33 2.06 14.82 -26.54
CA GLN A 33 3.35 14.96 -25.87
C GLN A 33 3.80 13.64 -25.22
N PHE A 34 2.86 12.91 -24.62
CA PHE A 34 3.13 11.58 -24.10
C PHE A 34 3.50 10.57 -25.20
N GLN A 35 2.75 10.54 -26.30
CA GLN A 35 3.07 9.70 -27.46
C GLN A 35 4.46 10.03 -28.02
N LYS A 36 4.80 11.32 -28.12
CA LYS A 36 6.13 11.77 -28.52
C LYS A 36 7.20 11.26 -27.56
N ALA A 37 6.99 11.38 -26.25
CA ALA A 37 7.94 10.89 -25.24
C ALA A 37 8.13 9.36 -25.27
N LEU A 38 7.10 8.58 -25.63
CA LEU A 38 7.22 7.13 -25.82
C LEU A 38 8.10 6.75 -27.03
N LEU A 39 8.08 7.59 -28.08
CA LEU A 39 8.80 7.42 -29.33
C LEU A 39 10.24 7.99 -29.27
N ASP A 40 10.44 9.12 -28.59
CA ASP A 40 11.73 9.77 -28.36
C ASP A 40 12.58 8.92 -27.41
N GLN A 41 13.20 7.86 -27.95
CA GLN A 41 14.17 6.98 -27.28
C GLN A 41 15.61 7.51 -27.35
N ASP A 42 15.81 8.75 -27.83
CA ASP A 42 17.11 9.35 -28.13
C ASP A 42 17.43 10.54 -27.20
N ALA A 43 17.09 10.46 -25.91
CA ALA A 43 17.90 11.20 -24.95
C ALA A 43 19.25 10.48 -24.90
N ASP A 44 20.25 11.03 -25.60
CA ASP A 44 21.63 10.56 -25.49
C ASP A 44 21.93 10.41 -23.99
N PRO A 45 22.39 9.23 -23.52
CA PRO A 45 22.88 9.15 -22.15
C PRO A 45 23.93 10.24 -22.01
N LEU A 46 23.79 11.11 -20.99
CA LEU A 46 24.83 12.06 -20.62
C LEU A 46 26.07 11.24 -20.26
N VAL A 47 26.87 10.95 -21.28
CA VAL A 47 28.28 10.67 -21.08
C VAL A 47 28.78 11.98 -20.48
N ALA A 48 29.19 11.95 -19.21
CA ALA A 48 29.98 13.03 -18.64
C ALA A 48 31.11 13.28 -19.64
N LEU A 49 30.99 14.36 -20.41
CA LEU A 49 32.05 14.84 -21.25
C LEU A 49 33.11 15.28 -20.26
N ASN A 50 34.07 14.40 -19.97
CA ASN A 50 35.26 14.79 -19.21
C ASN A 50 35.78 16.11 -19.80
N ASP A 51 35.94 17.12 -18.96
CA ASP A 51 36.37 18.50 -19.26
C ASP A 51 37.77 18.62 -19.91
N TRP A 52 38.37 17.49 -20.33
CA TRP A 52 39.73 17.39 -20.82
C TRP A 52 39.85 17.04 -22.31
N ARG A 53 38.79 17.23 -23.12
CA ARG A 53 38.88 17.03 -24.58
C ARG A 53 39.25 18.33 -25.31
N PRO A 54 40.29 18.35 -26.17
CA PRO A 54 40.66 19.54 -26.92
C PRO A 54 39.55 19.95 -27.92
N VAL A 55 39.27 21.25 -27.96
CA VAL A 55 38.08 21.91 -28.54
C VAL A 55 37.93 21.82 -30.08
N TYR A 56 38.80 21.13 -30.80
CA TYR A 56 38.71 21.05 -32.27
C TYR A 56 39.03 19.66 -32.84
N GLN A 57 38.14 18.69 -32.63
CA GLN A 57 38.14 17.46 -33.43
C GLN A 57 36.97 17.48 -34.42
N ARG A 58 37.26 17.66 -35.71
CA ARG A 58 36.26 17.50 -36.78
C ARG A 58 35.74 16.06 -36.80
N VAL A 59 34.56 15.83 -36.24
CA VAL A 59 33.86 14.54 -36.32
C VAL A 59 33.31 14.37 -37.74
N ARG A 60 33.94 13.51 -38.54
CA ARG A 60 33.34 13.03 -39.80
C ARG A 60 32.03 12.32 -39.45
N ARG A 61 30.90 12.83 -39.94
CA ARG A 61 29.59 12.17 -39.90
C ARG A 61 29.66 10.86 -40.70
N ASN A 62 30.12 9.79 -40.08
CA ASN A 62 29.89 8.46 -40.60
C ASN A 62 28.41 8.12 -40.38
N ARG A 63 27.69 7.84 -41.48
CA ARG A 63 26.39 7.15 -41.46
C ARG A 63 26.62 5.71 -40.97
N SER A 64 26.97 5.52 -39.71
CA SER A 64 27.00 4.20 -39.09
C SER A 64 25.59 3.88 -38.61
N ARG A 65 25.05 2.75 -39.06
CA ARG A 65 23.89 2.11 -38.43
C ARG A 65 24.14 2.10 -36.93
N LYS A 66 23.29 2.79 -36.14
CA LYS A 66 23.33 2.82 -34.67
C LYS A 66 23.49 1.38 -34.16
N LYS A 67 24.69 0.98 -33.76
CA LYS A 67 24.91 -0.29 -33.07
C LYS A 67 24.27 -0.12 -31.69
N LYS A 68 23.31 -1.00 -31.36
CA LYS A 68 22.70 -1.03 -30.01
C LYS A 68 23.83 -1.06 -28.97
N PRO A 69 23.73 -0.30 -27.87
CA PRO A 69 24.73 -0.34 -26.80
C PRO A 69 24.88 -1.80 -26.35
N ARG A 70 26.10 -2.32 -26.41
CA ARG A 70 26.42 -3.66 -25.90
C ARG A 70 26.40 -3.56 -24.38
N ARG A 71 25.30 -4.01 -23.77
CA ARG A 71 25.25 -4.31 -22.33
C ARG A 71 26.36 -5.33 -22.03
N SER A 72 27.16 -5.10 -21.00
CA SER A 72 28.12 -6.10 -20.51
C SER A 72 27.37 -7.39 -20.19
N THR A 73 27.98 -8.54 -20.50
CA THR A 73 27.42 -9.85 -20.15
C THR A 73 27.48 -10.03 -18.64
N ASP A 74 26.44 -10.61 -18.07
CA ASP A 74 26.30 -10.85 -16.62
C ASP A 74 27.32 -11.93 -16.20
N GLU A 75 28.42 -11.51 -15.55
CA GLU A 75 29.58 -12.36 -15.24
C GLU A 75 29.22 -13.57 -14.36
N THR A 76 28.16 -13.47 -13.55
CA THR A 76 27.69 -14.53 -12.63
C THR A 76 27.17 -15.78 -13.34
N ARG A 77 26.84 -15.68 -14.64
CA ARG A 77 26.26 -16.76 -15.44
C ARG A 77 27.28 -17.46 -16.32
N GLU A 78 28.55 -17.08 -16.22
CA GLU A 78 29.64 -17.61 -17.03
C GLU A 78 30.30 -18.81 -16.34
N GLY A 79 29.55 -19.92 -16.25
CA GLY A 79 30.08 -21.21 -15.80
C GLY A 79 29.59 -22.35 -16.68
N VAL A 80 30.50 -23.16 -17.24
CA VAL A 80 30.13 -24.40 -17.94
C VAL A 80 29.30 -25.30 -17.01
N LEU A 81 29.70 -25.37 -15.74
CA LEU A 81 28.99 -26.12 -14.70
C LEU A 81 27.60 -25.55 -14.44
N TYR A 82 27.46 -24.23 -14.36
CA TYR A 82 26.17 -23.57 -14.17
C TYR A 82 25.23 -23.88 -15.34
N ASN A 83 25.69 -23.75 -16.58
CA ASN A 83 24.85 -24.02 -17.75
C ASN A 83 24.39 -25.49 -17.87
N VAL A 84 25.20 -26.44 -17.41
CA VAL A 84 24.86 -27.88 -17.40
C VAL A 84 23.95 -28.23 -16.23
N LEU A 85 24.24 -27.75 -15.01
CA LEU A 85 23.50 -28.11 -13.79
C LEU A 85 22.24 -27.29 -13.56
N LYS A 86 22.13 -26.10 -14.17
CA LYS A 86 20.95 -25.22 -14.02
C LYS A 86 19.66 -25.94 -14.35
N TRP A 87 19.58 -26.58 -15.51
CA TRP A 87 18.35 -27.22 -15.99
C TRP A 87 17.92 -28.44 -15.16
N PRO A 88 18.78 -29.42 -14.84
CA PRO A 88 18.37 -30.53 -13.97
C PRO A 88 18.00 -30.04 -12.57
N PHE A 89 18.74 -29.09 -12.00
CA PHE A 89 18.43 -28.57 -10.67
C PHE A 89 17.12 -27.75 -10.67
N LEU A 90 16.87 -26.93 -11.71
CA LEU A 90 15.61 -26.23 -11.92
C LEU A 90 14.43 -27.22 -11.99
N LEU A 91 14.56 -28.30 -12.75
CA LEU A 91 13.50 -29.32 -12.87
C LEU A 91 13.25 -30.04 -11.54
N ILE A 92 14.28 -30.34 -10.77
CA ILE A 92 14.15 -30.96 -9.43
C ILE A 92 13.42 -30.00 -8.48
N VAL A 93 13.85 -28.73 -8.42
CA VAL A 93 13.22 -27.73 -7.54
C VAL A 93 11.77 -27.48 -7.94
N LEU A 94 11.48 -27.30 -9.22
CA LEU A 94 10.10 -27.12 -9.71
C LEU A 94 9.23 -28.36 -9.46
N GLY A 95 9.79 -29.56 -9.67
CA GLY A 95 9.12 -30.82 -9.37
C GLY A 95 8.77 -30.95 -7.89
N TRP A 96 9.69 -30.58 -6.99
CA TRP A 96 9.44 -30.58 -5.56
C TRP A 96 8.39 -29.53 -5.15
N ILE A 97 8.47 -28.31 -5.69
CA ILE A 97 7.45 -27.27 -5.47
C ILE A 97 6.07 -27.75 -5.94
N ALA A 98 5.99 -28.49 -7.05
CA ALA A 98 4.73 -29.07 -7.53
C ALA A 98 4.17 -30.11 -6.54
N VAL A 99 5.02 -31.01 -6.02
CA VAL A 99 4.62 -31.97 -4.97
C VAL A 99 4.12 -31.26 -3.73
N LEU A 100 4.86 -30.26 -3.23
CA LEU A 100 4.44 -29.45 -2.08
C LEU A 100 3.11 -28.74 -2.34
N SER A 101 2.88 -28.23 -3.56
CA SER A 101 1.63 -27.57 -3.94
C SER A 101 0.44 -28.54 -3.91
N VAL A 102 0.63 -29.79 -4.34
CA VAL A 102 -0.40 -30.84 -4.24
C VAL A 102 -0.68 -31.19 -2.77
N LEU A 103 0.36 -31.38 -1.96
CA LEU A 103 0.21 -31.64 -0.52
C LEU A 103 -0.48 -30.48 0.20
N TYR A 104 -0.18 -29.25 -0.20
CA TYR A 104 -0.85 -28.05 0.29
C TYR A 104 -2.34 -28.09 -0.03
N ALA A 105 -2.70 -28.34 -1.30
CA ALA A 105 -4.09 -28.43 -1.74
C ALA A 105 -4.87 -29.52 -0.98
N LEU A 106 -4.29 -30.72 -0.81
CA LEU A 106 -4.88 -31.81 -0.03
C LEU A 106 -5.12 -31.40 1.43
N THR A 107 -4.13 -30.77 2.06
CA THR A 107 -4.26 -30.24 3.43
C THR A 107 -5.40 -29.22 3.52
N ARG A 108 -5.52 -28.33 2.54
CA ARG A 108 -6.60 -27.32 2.47
C ARG A 108 -7.97 -27.95 2.27
N PHE A 109 -8.08 -28.98 1.42
CA PHE A 109 -9.31 -29.75 1.27
C PHE A 109 -9.71 -30.43 2.57
N TYR A 110 -8.77 -31.09 3.27
CA TYR A 110 -9.03 -31.68 4.58
C TYR A 110 -9.60 -30.66 5.59
N ILE A 111 -8.96 -29.49 5.72
CA ILE A 111 -9.44 -28.44 6.63
C ILE A 111 -10.82 -27.94 6.21
N MET A 112 -11.07 -27.76 4.91
CA MET A 112 -12.37 -27.33 4.39
C MET A 112 -13.47 -28.33 4.74
N PHE A 113 -13.24 -29.63 4.49
CA PHE A 113 -14.21 -30.69 4.82
C PHE A 113 -14.47 -30.76 6.33
N TYR A 114 -13.41 -30.68 7.14
CA TYR A 114 -13.52 -30.65 8.59
C TYR A 114 -14.35 -29.46 9.08
N GLU A 115 -14.08 -28.25 8.56
CA GLU A 115 -14.86 -27.05 8.91
C GLU A 115 -16.31 -27.14 8.47
N HIS A 116 -16.57 -27.67 7.27
CA HIS A 116 -17.92 -27.84 6.74
C HIS A 116 -18.75 -28.79 7.62
N TRP A 117 -18.19 -29.94 7.98
CA TRP A 117 -18.90 -30.95 8.77
C TRP A 117 -19.07 -30.59 10.23
N VAL A 118 -18.06 -29.99 10.85
CA VAL A 118 -18.07 -29.69 12.29
C VAL A 118 -18.66 -28.33 12.60
N SER A 119 -18.39 -27.31 11.78
CA SER A 119 -18.70 -25.90 12.12
C SER A 119 -19.88 -25.30 11.36
N TRP A 120 -20.30 -25.85 10.22
CA TRP A 120 -21.38 -25.26 9.39
C TRP A 120 -22.69 -26.03 9.58
N ARG A 121 -23.21 -26.08 10.81
CA ARG A 121 -24.52 -26.67 11.12
C ARG A 121 -25.35 -25.77 12.04
N GLY A 122 -26.67 -25.86 11.91
CA GLY A 122 -27.65 -25.27 12.83
C GLY A 122 -27.64 -23.74 12.91
N LYS A 123 -27.88 -23.22 14.12
CA LYS A 123 -28.06 -21.78 14.42
C LYS A 123 -26.85 -20.92 14.04
N ARG A 124 -25.62 -21.44 14.19
CA ARG A 124 -24.37 -20.74 13.83
C ARG A 124 -24.28 -20.41 12.35
N GLN A 125 -24.74 -21.31 11.47
CA GLN A 125 -24.75 -21.08 10.03
C GLN A 125 -25.77 -20.00 9.65
N SER A 126 -26.96 -20.03 10.26
CA SER A 126 -27.99 -19.02 10.04
C SER A 126 -27.50 -17.61 10.41
N LEU A 127 -26.92 -17.44 11.61
CA LEU A 127 -26.36 -16.15 12.05
C LEU A 127 -25.22 -15.66 11.16
N ARG A 128 -24.34 -16.56 10.70
CA ARG A 128 -23.30 -16.21 9.70
C ARG A 128 -23.90 -15.78 8.37
N LYS A 129 -24.96 -16.44 7.91
CA LYS A 129 -25.67 -16.04 6.68
C LYS A 129 -26.28 -14.65 6.83
N GLN A 130 -26.91 -14.36 7.98
CA GLN A 130 -27.41 -13.03 8.30
C GLN A 130 -26.31 -11.97 8.27
N LEU A 131 -25.11 -12.28 8.79
CA LEU A 131 -23.96 -11.39 8.76
C LEU A 131 -23.48 -11.06 7.32
N TYR A 132 -23.52 -12.02 6.40
CA TYR A 132 -23.19 -11.78 4.98
C TYR A 132 -24.29 -11.08 4.19
N GLN A 133 -25.53 -11.08 4.69
CA GLN A 133 -26.65 -10.41 4.03
C GLN A 133 -26.65 -8.90 4.25
N GLN A 134 -26.01 -8.41 5.31
CA GLN A 134 -26.01 -6.98 5.65
C GLN A 134 -25.31 -6.12 4.60
N THR A 135 -25.83 -4.91 4.40
CA THR A 135 -25.28 -3.89 3.48
C THR A 135 -24.59 -2.76 4.23
N ASN A 136 -25.03 -2.47 5.46
CA ASN A 136 -24.53 -1.38 6.29
C ASN A 136 -23.70 -1.90 7.47
N TYR A 137 -22.69 -1.13 7.89
CA TYR A 137 -21.86 -1.50 9.04
C TYR A 137 -22.65 -1.57 10.35
N ARG A 138 -23.61 -0.67 10.57
CA ARG A 138 -24.42 -0.64 11.82
C ARG A 138 -25.22 -1.93 12.00
N ASP A 139 -25.83 -2.44 10.93
CA ASP A 139 -26.61 -3.68 10.98
C ASP A 139 -25.70 -4.91 10.97
N TRP A 140 -24.57 -4.84 10.26
CA TRP A 140 -23.51 -5.83 10.37
C TRP A 140 -23.00 -5.98 11.81
N LEU A 141 -22.80 -4.87 12.52
CA LEU A 141 -22.35 -4.86 13.92
C LEU A 141 -23.39 -5.52 14.85
N LYS A 142 -24.69 -5.25 14.64
CA LYS A 142 -25.77 -5.92 15.38
C LYS A 142 -25.75 -7.43 15.14
N ALA A 143 -25.62 -7.87 13.88
CA ALA A 143 -25.52 -9.29 13.54
C ALA A 143 -24.26 -9.95 14.11
N ALA A 144 -23.13 -9.22 14.12
CA ALA A 144 -21.87 -9.68 14.71
C ALA A 144 -21.99 -9.87 16.23
N ARG A 145 -22.64 -8.93 16.94
CA ARG A 145 -22.91 -9.05 18.38
C ARG A 145 -23.80 -10.27 18.69
N ALA A 146 -24.89 -10.46 17.96
CA ALA A 146 -25.75 -11.63 18.12
C ALA A 146 -25.00 -12.96 17.90
N LEU A 147 -24.00 -12.97 17.01
CA LEU A 147 -23.13 -14.13 16.79
C LEU A 147 -22.13 -14.32 17.93
N ASP A 148 -21.54 -13.24 18.45
CA ASP A 148 -20.64 -13.27 19.61
C ASP A 148 -21.36 -13.75 20.88
N ASP A 149 -22.60 -13.30 21.12
CA ASP A 149 -23.44 -13.72 22.24
C ASP A 149 -23.73 -15.22 22.19
N HIS A 150 -24.06 -15.73 20.99
CA HIS A 150 -24.31 -17.15 20.79
C HIS A 150 -23.06 -18.02 20.99
N LEU A 151 -21.87 -17.49 20.66
CA LEU A 151 -20.60 -18.21 20.83
C LEU A 151 -20.03 -18.07 22.25
N GLY A 152 -20.55 -17.15 23.05
CA GLY A 152 -20.06 -16.84 24.39
C GLY A 152 -18.79 -15.98 24.38
N ASN A 153 -18.55 -15.25 23.29
CA ASN A 153 -17.39 -14.38 23.13
C ASN A 153 -17.46 -13.14 24.04
N GLN A 154 -18.65 -12.77 24.52
CA GLN A 154 -18.82 -11.62 25.43
C GLN A 154 -18.07 -11.82 26.74
N LYS A 155 -18.13 -13.02 27.33
CA LYS A 155 -17.36 -13.36 28.54
C LYS A 155 -15.85 -13.20 28.36
N TRP A 156 -15.35 -13.41 27.14
CA TRP A 156 -13.94 -13.22 26.83
C TRP A 156 -13.55 -11.73 26.77
N LYS A 157 -14.48 -10.85 26.37
CA LYS A 157 -14.25 -9.40 26.36
C LYS A 157 -14.21 -8.81 27.77
N GLU A 158 -15.06 -9.34 28.65
CA GLU A 158 -15.15 -8.98 30.07
C GLU A 158 -13.97 -9.48 30.90
N THR A 159 -13.29 -10.54 30.44
CA THR A 159 -12.09 -11.03 31.13
C THR A 159 -10.89 -10.23 30.66
N ASP A 160 -10.16 -9.57 31.55
CA ASP A 160 -9.02 -8.72 31.18
C ASP A 160 -7.75 -9.52 30.85
N GLU A 161 -7.53 -10.66 31.49
CA GLU A 161 -6.31 -11.46 31.28
C GLU A 161 -6.17 -12.01 29.84
N TYR A 162 -5.02 -11.77 29.20
CA TYR A 162 -4.67 -12.38 27.91
C TYR A 162 -3.15 -12.42 27.70
N ALA A 163 -2.71 -13.38 26.90
CA ALA A 163 -1.27 -13.62 26.69
C ALA A 163 -0.59 -12.63 25.72
N TYR A 164 -1.35 -11.84 24.97
CA TYR A 164 -0.82 -11.04 23.85
C TYR A 164 -0.82 -9.53 24.08
N TYR A 165 -1.14 -9.09 25.31
CA TYR A 165 -0.99 -7.71 25.77
C TYR A 165 -0.80 -7.69 27.28
N ASP A 166 -0.18 -6.64 27.80
CA ASP A 166 0.03 -6.44 29.23
C ASP A 166 -1.17 -5.74 29.86
N HIS A 167 -2.13 -6.56 30.33
CA HIS A 167 -3.35 -6.07 30.96
C HIS A 167 -3.09 -5.33 32.29
N ALA A 168 -2.12 -5.76 33.09
CA ALA A 168 -1.84 -5.18 34.39
C ALA A 168 -1.30 -3.75 34.27
N THR A 169 -0.47 -3.50 33.25
CA THR A 169 0.01 -2.14 32.97
C THR A 169 -1.11 -1.25 32.45
N ILE A 170 -1.99 -1.77 31.58
CA ILE A 170 -3.13 -0.99 31.06
C ILE A 170 -4.14 -0.65 32.15
N GLU A 171 -4.48 -1.59 33.03
CA GLU A 171 -5.42 -1.34 34.13
C GLU A 171 -4.92 -0.24 35.07
N LYS A 172 -3.65 -0.31 35.49
CA LYS A 172 -3.01 0.73 36.32
C LYS A 172 -3.02 2.08 35.61
N LEU A 173 -2.66 2.11 34.33
CA LEU A 173 -2.60 3.33 33.55
C LEU A 173 -3.98 3.96 33.36
N VAL A 174 -5.02 3.17 33.10
CA VAL A 174 -6.40 3.66 33.00
C VAL A 174 -6.84 4.27 34.33
N GLY A 175 -6.48 3.65 35.47
CA GLY A 175 -6.70 4.23 36.79
C GLY A 175 -6.04 5.60 36.95
N GLN A 176 -4.73 5.67 36.65
CA GLN A 176 -3.96 6.92 36.73
C GLN A 176 -4.49 8.03 35.82
N LEU A 177 -4.81 7.70 34.56
CA LEU A 177 -5.37 8.67 33.61
C LEU A 177 -6.69 9.25 34.12
N LYS A 178 -7.57 8.42 34.70
CA LYS A 178 -8.84 8.89 35.27
C LYS A 178 -8.66 9.77 36.49
N GLU A 179 -7.73 9.41 37.37
CA GLU A 179 -7.41 10.18 38.58
C GLU A 179 -6.87 11.57 38.21
N VAL A 180 -5.87 11.64 37.33
CA VAL A 180 -5.28 12.91 36.88
C VAL A 180 -6.30 13.72 36.06
N ARG A 181 -7.10 13.08 35.20
CA ARG A 181 -8.18 13.76 34.47
C ARG A 181 -9.17 14.43 35.44
N ALA A 182 -9.59 13.73 36.49
CA ALA A 182 -10.52 14.29 37.48
C ALA A 182 -9.93 15.50 38.20
N GLN A 183 -8.63 15.47 38.53
CA GLN A 183 -7.92 16.60 39.12
C GLN A 183 -7.88 17.80 38.17
N VAL A 184 -7.53 17.59 36.89
CA VAL A 184 -7.53 18.66 35.87
C VAL A 184 -8.92 19.26 35.69
N GLU A 185 -9.98 18.43 35.64
CA GLU A 185 -11.35 18.92 35.54
C GLU A 185 -11.80 19.70 36.79
N GLU A 186 -11.32 19.33 37.98
CA GLU A 186 -11.52 20.10 39.20
C GLU A 186 -10.77 21.43 39.16
N ASP A 187 -9.52 21.46 38.70
CA ASP A 187 -8.72 22.67 38.59
C ASP A 187 -9.31 23.67 37.57
N ILE A 188 -9.82 23.17 36.44
CA ILE A 188 -10.54 23.96 35.45
C ILE A 188 -11.85 24.53 36.05
N ARG A 189 -12.59 23.73 36.82
CA ARG A 189 -13.86 24.16 37.44
C ARG A 189 -13.68 25.16 38.58
N ASN A 190 -12.67 24.94 39.41
CA ASN A 190 -12.45 25.73 40.62
C ASN A 190 -11.70 27.04 40.37
N GLY A 191 -11.08 27.21 39.20
CA GLY A 191 -10.39 28.44 38.83
C GLY A 191 -9.21 28.74 39.77
N HIS A 192 -8.08 28.07 39.53
CA HIS A 192 -6.81 28.11 40.28
C HIS A 192 -6.83 27.42 41.66
N ARG A 193 -5.98 26.39 41.82
CA ARG A 193 -5.20 26.18 43.05
C ARG A 193 -3.78 26.72 42.84
N GLY A 194 -3.18 27.18 43.93
CA GLY A 194 -2.02 28.07 43.95
C GLY A 194 -0.73 27.54 43.33
N VAL A 195 0.21 28.48 43.21
CA VAL A 195 1.55 28.48 42.56
C VAL A 195 2.52 27.35 42.97
N SER A 196 2.13 26.40 43.83
CA SER A 196 3.07 25.47 44.48
C SER A 196 3.03 24.00 44.05
N ASP A 197 1.96 23.55 43.37
CA ASP A 197 1.90 22.18 42.84
C ASP A 197 2.15 22.21 41.31
N PRO A 198 2.87 21.23 40.73
CA PRO A 198 2.94 21.11 39.28
C PRO A 198 1.50 21.05 38.73
N PRO A 199 1.18 21.78 37.65
CA PRO A 199 -0.16 21.75 37.08
C PRO A 199 -0.54 20.29 36.82
N ALA A 200 -1.69 19.82 37.31
CA ALA A 200 -2.18 18.48 37.01
C ALA A 200 -2.25 18.24 35.48
N ALA A 201 -2.35 19.32 34.70
CA ALA A 201 -2.26 19.32 33.25
C ALA A 201 -0.88 18.92 32.70
N GLU A 202 0.22 19.32 33.35
CA GLU A 202 1.58 18.88 32.99
C GLU A 202 1.78 17.41 33.31
N GLU A 203 1.29 16.94 34.46
CA GLU A 203 1.31 15.51 34.79
C GLU A 203 0.53 14.69 33.75
N LEU A 204 -0.64 15.19 33.33
CA LEU A 204 -1.42 14.57 32.25
C LEU A 204 -0.64 14.50 30.93
N CYS A 205 0.06 15.57 30.55
CA CYS A 205 0.94 15.58 29.38
C CYS A 205 2.05 14.52 29.49
N THR A 206 2.73 14.43 30.64
CA THR A 206 3.78 13.41 30.82
C THR A 206 3.25 11.98 30.73
N LEU A 207 2.05 11.71 31.26
CA LEU A 207 1.37 10.42 31.14
C LEU A 207 0.97 10.11 29.69
N LEU A 208 0.46 11.11 28.97
CA LEU A 208 0.13 10.98 27.54
C LEU A 208 1.37 10.66 26.71
N GLU A 209 2.51 11.30 26.97
CA GLU A 209 3.79 11.00 26.29
C GLU A 209 4.29 9.58 26.58
N ALA A 210 4.05 9.08 27.80
CA ALA A 210 4.42 7.72 28.16
C ALA A 210 3.56 6.67 27.44
N CYS A 211 2.26 6.94 27.27
CA CYS A 211 1.29 5.95 26.79
C CYS A 211 0.99 6.01 25.28
N VAL A 212 1.06 7.17 24.65
CA VAL A 212 0.76 7.35 23.23
C VAL A 212 1.99 6.99 22.41
N LYS A 213 2.24 5.69 22.30
CA LYS A 213 3.33 5.08 21.54
C LYS A 213 2.79 4.02 20.60
N ASN A 214 3.49 3.78 19.50
CA ASN A 214 3.15 2.69 18.58
C ASN A 214 3.05 1.34 19.33
N ASN A 215 1.88 0.69 19.25
CA ASN A 215 1.59 -0.59 19.89
C ASN A 215 1.95 -0.67 21.40
N PHE A 216 1.69 0.39 22.16
CA PHE A 216 1.93 0.42 23.61
C PHE A 216 1.28 -0.78 24.32
N ALA A 217 2.03 -1.48 25.18
CA ALA A 217 1.60 -2.68 25.91
C ALA A 217 0.96 -3.81 25.06
N GLY A 218 1.09 -3.78 23.72
CA GLY A 218 0.49 -4.76 22.82
C GLY A 218 -1.00 -4.55 22.50
N VAL A 219 -1.58 -3.38 22.79
CA VAL A 219 -3.02 -3.09 22.57
C VAL A 219 -3.43 -3.14 21.09
N GLU A 220 -2.48 -2.98 20.17
CA GLU A 220 -2.71 -3.03 18.72
C GLU A 220 -2.39 -4.41 18.13
N ASN A 221 -2.21 -5.43 18.97
CA ASN A 221 -1.97 -6.77 18.48
C ASN A 221 -3.20 -7.31 17.71
N PRO A 222 -3.07 -7.70 16.42
CA PRO A 222 -4.19 -8.22 15.65
C PRO A 222 -4.86 -9.46 16.25
N ARG A 223 -4.17 -10.18 17.15
CA ARG A 223 -4.69 -11.35 17.88
C ARG A 223 -5.73 -11.00 18.93
N LEU A 224 -5.76 -9.77 19.44
CA LEU A 224 -6.84 -9.30 20.32
C LEU A 224 -8.14 -9.20 19.53
N TYR A 225 -8.08 -8.59 18.37
CA TYR A 225 -9.25 -8.38 17.54
C TYR A 225 -9.68 -9.64 16.76
N SER A 226 -8.94 -10.75 16.83
CA SER A 226 -9.32 -11.99 16.13
C SER A 226 -10.27 -12.89 16.89
N GLU A 227 -10.41 -12.76 18.22
CA GLU A 227 -11.20 -13.70 19.05
C GLU A 227 -12.72 -13.41 19.03
N ALA A 228 -13.12 -12.19 18.70
CA ALA A 228 -14.52 -11.78 18.56
C ALA A 228 -14.85 -11.32 17.13
N TYR A 229 -16.13 -11.42 16.74
CA TYR A 229 -16.60 -10.81 15.49
C TYR A 229 -16.74 -9.30 15.62
N SER A 230 -17.14 -8.82 16.80
CA SER A 230 -17.32 -7.41 17.12
C SER A 230 -16.31 -6.95 18.18
N GLY A 231 -15.53 -5.92 17.86
CA GLY A 231 -14.66 -5.23 18.82
C GLY A 231 -13.48 -6.02 19.36
N THR A 232 -13.02 -5.58 20.53
CA THR A 232 -11.89 -6.13 21.29
C THR A 232 -12.33 -6.31 22.75
N LYS A 233 -11.39 -6.51 23.66
CA LYS A 233 -11.64 -6.53 25.11
C LYS A 233 -12.14 -5.19 25.64
N ASP A 234 -12.92 -5.23 26.70
CA ASP A 234 -13.54 -4.04 27.26
C ASP A 234 -12.49 -3.09 27.87
N LEU A 235 -11.50 -3.62 28.60
CA LEU A 235 -10.36 -2.84 29.12
C LEU A 235 -9.57 -2.10 28.01
N VAL A 236 -9.35 -2.75 26.86
CA VAL A 236 -8.64 -2.11 25.73
C VAL A 236 -9.49 -1.00 25.12
N GLN A 237 -10.81 -1.20 25.02
CA GLN A 237 -11.72 -0.17 24.51
C GLN A 237 -11.78 1.02 25.48
N GLU A 238 -11.87 0.76 26.78
CA GLU A 238 -11.86 1.77 27.83
C GLU A 238 -10.57 2.60 27.81
N TYR A 239 -9.40 1.96 27.69
CA TYR A 239 -8.13 2.64 27.53
C TYR A 239 -8.11 3.59 26.32
N MET A 240 -8.57 3.13 25.16
CA MET A 240 -8.58 3.94 23.94
C MET A 240 -9.51 5.16 24.06
N ASP A 241 -10.68 4.97 24.68
CA ASP A 241 -11.66 6.04 24.89
C ASP A 241 -11.17 7.05 25.95
N GLU A 242 -10.48 6.57 27.00
CA GLU A 242 -9.88 7.41 28.04
C GLU A 242 -8.74 8.27 27.49
N VAL A 243 -7.77 7.68 26.77
CA VAL A 243 -6.67 8.41 26.12
C VAL A 243 -7.19 9.50 25.19
N LYS A 244 -8.22 9.20 24.38
CA LYS A 244 -8.86 10.18 23.51
C LYS A 244 -9.44 11.35 24.31
N THR A 245 -10.12 11.06 25.41
CA THR A 245 -10.75 12.07 26.27
C THR A 245 -9.68 12.96 26.91
N CYS A 246 -8.57 12.39 27.38
CA CYS A 246 -7.44 13.14 27.92
C CYS A 246 -6.78 14.06 26.88
N ILE A 247 -6.61 13.58 25.63
CA ILE A 247 -6.10 14.40 24.52
C ILE A 247 -7.04 15.58 24.23
N GLU A 248 -8.36 15.33 24.20
CA GLU A 248 -9.36 16.39 24.00
C GLU A 248 -9.36 17.40 25.16
N LEU A 249 -9.09 16.96 26.39
CA LEU A 249 -8.96 17.81 27.56
C LEU A 249 -7.73 18.72 27.50
N VAL A 250 -6.54 18.16 27.19
CA VAL A 250 -5.30 18.96 27.03
C VAL A 250 -5.44 19.98 25.91
N SER A 251 -6.12 19.62 24.81
CA SER A 251 -6.42 20.57 23.73
C SER A 251 -7.39 21.68 24.15
N GLY A 252 -8.27 21.44 25.12
CA GLY A 252 -9.25 22.41 25.60
C GLY A 252 -8.75 23.31 26.73
N ASP A 253 -7.67 22.91 27.40
CA ASP A 253 -7.10 23.65 28.51
C ASP A 253 -6.50 24.98 28.04
N LYS A 254 -6.65 26.05 28.82
CA LYS A 254 -6.08 27.38 28.56
C LYS A 254 -4.84 27.66 29.39
N GLN A 255 -4.49 26.79 30.34
CA GLN A 255 -3.37 26.98 31.25
C GLN A 255 -2.03 26.75 30.56
N ILE A 256 -1.95 25.74 29.69
CA ILE A 256 -0.74 25.45 28.91
C ILE A 256 -0.65 26.41 27.72
N ASP A 257 0.55 26.94 27.47
CA ASP A 257 0.79 27.79 26.31
C ASP A 257 0.56 27.06 24.98
N ASN A 258 0.21 27.81 23.95
CA ASN A 258 -0.10 27.22 22.65
C ASN A 258 1.13 26.62 21.97
N ASP A 259 2.32 27.20 22.17
CA ASP A 259 3.56 26.67 21.58
C ASP A 259 3.96 25.35 22.25
N ASP A 260 3.85 25.27 23.57
CA ASP A 260 4.11 24.03 24.33
C ASP A 260 3.13 22.91 23.94
N LYS A 261 1.84 23.23 23.74
CA LYS A 261 0.86 22.26 23.21
C LYS A 261 1.24 21.77 21.83
N TYR A 262 1.68 22.67 20.95
CA TYR A 262 2.09 22.27 19.60
C TYR A 262 3.28 21.31 19.65
N HIS A 263 4.29 21.62 20.45
CA HIS A 263 5.45 20.73 20.65
C HIS A 263 5.05 19.37 21.24
N HIS A 264 4.15 19.38 22.23
CA HIS A 264 3.61 18.16 22.83
C HIS A 264 2.87 17.31 21.78
N PHE A 265 1.92 17.87 21.02
CA PHE A 265 1.21 17.14 19.97
C PHE A 265 2.14 16.66 18.85
N LYS A 266 3.20 17.40 18.52
CA LYS A 266 4.21 17.00 17.53
C LYS A 266 5.01 15.80 18.02
N HIS A 267 5.34 15.77 19.30
CA HIS A 267 5.97 14.63 19.94
C HIS A 267 5.03 13.41 19.96
N LEU A 268 3.75 13.58 20.29
CA LEU A 268 2.75 12.52 20.25
C LEU A 268 2.57 11.95 18.83
N ASP A 269 2.48 12.79 17.80
CA ASP A 269 2.35 12.35 16.40
C ASP A 269 3.56 11.54 15.93
N THR A 270 4.77 11.99 16.31
CA THR A 270 6.02 11.31 15.98
C THR A 270 6.10 9.92 16.63
N ASN A 271 5.72 9.81 17.91
CA ASN A 271 5.79 8.55 18.66
C ASN A 271 4.66 7.57 18.33
N PHE A 272 3.45 8.08 18.08
CA PHE A 272 2.31 7.26 17.70
C PHE A 272 2.51 6.72 16.29
N GLY A 273 2.87 7.59 15.33
CA GLY A 273 2.98 7.30 13.92
C GLY A 273 1.63 7.33 13.19
N ARG A 274 1.69 7.31 11.86
CA ARG A 274 0.50 7.51 11.00
C ARG A 274 -0.03 6.23 10.38
N THR A 275 -1.29 6.28 9.95
CA THR A 275 -1.96 5.16 9.29
C THR A 275 -1.98 5.32 7.77
N ALA A 276 -1.65 4.25 7.04
CA ALA A 276 -1.75 4.20 5.58
C ALA A 276 -2.67 3.08 5.07
N LEU A 277 -3.45 3.40 4.03
CA LEU A 277 -4.20 2.43 3.24
C LEU A 277 -3.37 2.00 2.03
N CYS A 278 -3.05 0.70 1.96
CA CYS A 278 -2.28 0.10 0.87
C CYS A 278 -3.17 -0.74 -0.04
N LEU A 279 -3.32 -0.32 -1.29
CA LEU A 279 -4.09 -1.00 -2.32
C LEU A 279 -3.15 -1.79 -3.24
N SER A 280 -3.13 -3.11 -3.06
CA SER A 280 -2.29 -4.01 -3.84
C SER A 280 -2.75 -4.15 -5.29
N GLY A 281 -1.83 -4.57 -6.16
CA GLY A 281 -2.13 -5.02 -7.51
C GLY A 281 -3.05 -6.25 -7.58
N GLY A 282 -3.49 -6.59 -8.78
CA GLY A 282 -4.34 -7.77 -9.02
C GLY A 282 -5.18 -7.74 -10.29
N ALA A 283 -4.82 -6.93 -11.28
CA ALA A 283 -5.62 -6.69 -12.49
C ALA A 283 -7.07 -6.27 -12.13
N THR A 284 -8.09 -6.84 -12.78
CA THR A 284 -9.50 -6.51 -12.51
C THR A 284 -9.94 -6.80 -11.07
N PHE A 285 -9.24 -7.66 -10.32
CA PHE A 285 -9.53 -7.86 -8.89
C PHE A 285 -9.30 -6.58 -8.07
N ALA A 286 -8.57 -5.60 -8.59
CA ALA A 286 -8.45 -4.27 -7.99
C ALA A 286 -9.81 -3.57 -7.78
N TYR A 287 -10.86 -3.93 -8.53
CA TYR A 287 -12.19 -3.31 -8.34
C TYR A 287 -12.86 -3.71 -7.03
N TYR A 288 -12.40 -4.77 -6.34
CA TYR A 288 -12.81 -5.03 -4.97
C TYR A 288 -12.38 -3.92 -4.00
N HIS A 289 -11.30 -3.20 -4.30
CA HIS A 289 -10.83 -2.08 -3.48
C HIS A 289 -11.85 -0.95 -3.41
N PHE A 290 -12.65 -0.72 -4.46
CA PHE A 290 -13.72 0.28 -4.41
C PHE A 290 -14.68 0.01 -3.26
N GLY A 291 -14.99 -1.27 -3.00
CA GLY A 291 -15.84 -1.68 -1.89
C GLY A 291 -15.18 -1.47 -0.53
N VAL A 292 -13.87 -1.75 -0.42
CA VAL A 292 -13.10 -1.51 0.80
C VAL A 292 -13.03 -0.02 1.12
N VAL A 293 -12.66 0.80 0.13
CA VAL A 293 -12.65 2.27 0.24
C VAL A 293 -14.02 2.78 0.63
N ARG A 294 -15.09 2.29 -0.02
CA ARG A 294 -16.45 2.70 0.29
C ARG A 294 -16.83 2.42 1.75
N ALA A 295 -16.51 1.23 2.25
CA ALA A 295 -16.77 0.89 3.66
C ALA A 295 -15.98 1.78 4.64
N LEU A 296 -14.72 2.10 4.34
CA LEU A 296 -13.92 3.01 5.18
C LEU A 296 -14.47 4.44 5.14
N LEU A 297 -14.86 4.91 3.95
CA LEU A 297 -15.43 6.23 3.71
C LEU A 297 -16.78 6.43 4.41
N ASP A 298 -17.71 5.47 4.26
CA ASP A 298 -19.03 5.52 4.87
C ASP A 298 -18.97 5.54 6.41
N ASN A 299 -17.91 4.97 6.98
CA ASN A 299 -17.69 4.93 8.44
C ASN A 299 -16.73 6.01 8.94
N GLY A 300 -16.26 6.92 8.07
CA GLY A 300 -15.38 8.03 8.44
C GLY A 300 -13.99 7.60 8.92
N VAL A 301 -13.51 6.43 8.49
CA VAL A 301 -12.24 5.81 8.89
C VAL A 301 -11.30 5.59 7.70
N LEU A 302 -11.44 6.38 6.64
CA LEU A 302 -10.53 6.36 5.49
C LEU A 302 -9.23 7.11 5.85
N PRO A 303 -8.05 6.45 5.82
CA PRO A 303 -6.77 7.10 6.11
C PRO A 303 -6.41 8.16 5.05
N GLN A 304 -5.62 9.16 5.46
CA GLN A 304 -5.16 10.22 4.56
C GLN A 304 -4.04 9.76 3.62
N ILE A 305 -3.18 8.85 4.10
CA ILE A 305 -2.08 8.29 3.31
C ILE A 305 -2.62 7.09 2.55
N ILE A 306 -2.61 7.19 1.23
CA ILE A 306 -3.08 6.14 0.32
C ILE A 306 -1.93 5.75 -0.58
N THR A 307 -1.60 4.47 -0.61
CA THR A 307 -0.64 3.90 -1.54
C THR A 307 -1.34 2.91 -2.47
N GLY A 308 -0.93 2.89 -3.73
CA GLY A 308 -1.44 1.96 -4.71
C GLY A 308 -0.34 1.44 -5.63
N THR A 309 -0.46 0.17 -5.99
CA THR A 309 0.41 -0.49 -6.97
C THR A 309 -0.45 -1.09 -8.08
N SER A 310 -0.04 -0.95 -9.34
CA SER A 310 -0.73 -1.52 -10.50
C SER A 310 -2.21 -1.12 -10.54
N GLY A 311 -3.15 -2.07 -10.66
CA GLY A 311 -4.60 -1.79 -10.56
C GLY A 311 -5.03 -1.08 -9.26
N GLY A 312 -4.30 -1.27 -8.16
CA GLY A 312 -4.51 -0.53 -6.91
C GLY A 312 -4.13 0.94 -7.01
N ALA A 313 -3.15 1.30 -7.85
CA ALA A 313 -2.78 2.69 -8.14
C ALA A 313 -3.89 3.46 -8.87
N LEU A 314 -4.64 2.78 -9.75
CA LEU A 314 -5.82 3.36 -10.41
C LEU A 314 -6.88 3.77 -9.38
N VAL A 315 -7.19 2.85 -8.44
CA VAL A 315 -8.17 3.12 -7.38
C VAL A 315 -7.63 4.20 -6.44
N ALA A 316 -6.35 4.15 -6.06
CA ALA A 316 -5.73 5.16 -5.22
C ALA A 316 -5.77 6.56 -5.87
N GLY A 317 -5.51 6.65 -7.18
CA GLY A 317 -5.61 7.89 -7.96
C GLY A 317 -7.03 8.47 -7.98
N LEU A 318 -8.06 7.61 -8.12
CA LEU A 318 -9.46 8.03 -8.00
C LEU A 318 -9.74 8.63 -6.62
N VAL A 319 -9.30 7.95 -5.56
CA VAL A 319 -9.56 8.36 -4.17
C VAL A 319 -8.80 9.63 -3.79
N ALA A 320 -7.56 9.79 -4.23
CA ALA A 320 -6.73 10.93 -3.85
C ALA A 320 -7.02 12.22 -4.65
N THR A 321 -7.71 12.13 -5.80
CA THR A 321 -8.02 13.31 -6.64
C THR A 321 -9.39 13.92 -6.38
N ARG A 322 -10.25 13.26 -5.57
CA ARG A 322 -11.65 13.62 -5.37
C ARG A 322 -12.00 13.78 -3.90
N THR A 323 -12.95 14.64 -3.55
CA THR A 323 -13.38 14.85 -2.14
C THR A 323 -14.16 13.66 -1.59
N ASP A 324 -14.39 13.60 -0.27
CA ASP A 324 -15.18 12.53 0.35
C ASP A 324 -16.62 12.46 -0.21
N GLU A 325 -17.21 13.62 -0.53
CA GLU A 325 -18.54 13.77 -1.10
C GLU A 325 -18.58 13.27 -2.54
N GLU A 326 -17.65 13.73 -3.39
CA GLU A 326 -17.51 13.27 -4.77
C GLU A 326 -17.33 11.73 -4.83
N LEU A 327 -16.53 11.17 -3.92
CA LEU A 327 -16.32 9.71 -3.86
C LEU A 327 -17.57 8.94 -3.45
N LYS A 328 -18.42 9.49 -2.58
CA LYS A 328 -19.69 8.85 -2.20
C LYS A 328 -20.67 8.77 -3.37
N GLU A 329 -20.60 9.69 -4.32
CA GLU A 329 -21.43 9.66 -5.52
C GLU A 329 -20.84 8.72 -6.58
N LEU A 330 -19.50 8.64 -6.68
CA LEU A 330 -18.81 7.87 -7.71
C LEU A 330 -18.64 6.38 -7.41
N LEU A 331 -18.54 5.99 -6.13
CA LEU A 331 -18.35 4.58 -5.73
C LEU A 331 -19.67 3.80 -5.78
N VAL A 332 -20.27 3.78 -6.96
CA VAL A 332 -21.55 3.11 -7.30
C VAL A 332 -21.36 2.11 -8.45
N PRO A 333 -22.23 1.10 -8.58
CA PRO A 333 -22.25 0.16 -9.70
C PRO A 333 -22.16 0.77 -11.10
N ALA A 334 -22.74 1.95 -11.33
CA ALA A 334 -22.65 2.67 -12.60
C ALA A 334 -21.19 2.96 -13.05
N LEU A 335 -20.23 3.01 -12.11
CA LEU A 335 -18.80 3.20 -12.40
C LEU A 335 -18.24 2.20 -13.42
N ALA A 336 -18.88 1.03 -13.54
CA ALA A 336 -18.59 0.03 -14.56
C ALA A 336 -18.54 0.62 -15.98
N HIS A 337 -19.44 1.56 -16.31
CA HIS A 337 -19.51 2.18 -17.64
C HIS A 337 -18.27 2.99 -18.03
N ARG A 338 -17.43 3.38 -17.05
CA ARG A 338 -16.18 4.12 -17.24
C ARG A 338 -14.93 3.22 -17.18
N ILE A 339 -15.09 1.97 -16.80
CA ILE A 339 -14.02 0.97 -16.79
C ILE A 339 -14.06 0.24 -18.14
N ARG A 340 -13.32 0.76 -19.12
CA ARG A 340 -13.33 0.30 -20.54
C ARG A 340 -11.95 -0.14 -21.03
N ALA A 341 -11.13 -0.64 -20.11
CA ALA A 341 -9.71 -0.86 -20.35
C ALA A 341 -9.47 -2.05 -21.30
N CYS A 342 -10.45 -2.93 -21.46
CA CYS A 342 -10.41 -4.16 -22.23
C CYS A 342 -11.44 -4.21 -23.38
N ASP A 343 -11.98 -3.06 -23.83
CA ASP A 343 -13.02 -2.98 -24.87
C ASP A 343 -12.59 -3.55 -26.24
N ASP A 344 -11.28 -3.71 -26.48
CA ASP A 344 -10.74 -4.20 -27.74
C ASP A 344 -11.18 -5.64 -28.08
N SER A 345 -11.62 -5.85 -29.32
CA SER A 345 -11.95 -7.18 -29.82
C SER A 345 -10.74 -8.13 -29.77
N PHE A 346 -10.99 -9.44 -29.66
CA PHE A 346 -9.92 -10.45 -29.59
C PHE A 346 -8.92 -10.34 -30.75
N SER A 347 -9.43 -10.16 -31.97
CA SER A 347 -8.59 -10.03 -33.16
C SER A 347 -7.72 -8.79 -33.11
N THR A 348 -8.24 -7.66 -32.58
CA THR A 348 -7.52 -6.40 -32.50
C THR A 348 -6.36 -6.49 -31.52
N TRP A 349 -6.62 -6.92 -30.28
CA TRP A 349 -5.57 -6.98 -29.27
C TRP A 349 -4.57 -8.09 -29.55
N PHE A 350 -4.99 -9.23 -30.13
CA PHE A 350 -4.06 -10.31 -30.47
C PHE A 350 -3.09 -9.88 -31.58
N MET A 351 -3.59 -9.21 -32.63
CA MET A 351 -2.73 -8.68 -33.69
C MET A 351 -1.80 -7.58 -33.17
N ARG A 352 -2.27 -6.75 -32.23
CA ARG A 352 -1.42 -5.77 -31.52
C ARG A 352 -0.33 -6.48 -30.72
N TRP A 353 -0.70 -7.48 -29.93
CA TRP A 353 0.23 -8.26 -29.11
C TRP A 353 1.32 -8.93 -29.96
N CYS A 354 0.98 -9.52 -31.11
CA CYS A 354 1.97 -10.06 -32.04
C CYS A 354 2.93 -9.00 -32.61
N ARG A 355 2.49 -7.74 -32.76
CA ARG A 355 3.30 -6.64 -33.34
C ARG A 355 4.12 -5.89 -32.31
N THR A 356 3.53 -5.58 -31.15
CA THR A 356 4.10 -4.68 -30.13
C THR A 356 4.47 -5.38 -28.84
N GLY A 357 4.07 -6.65 -28.66
CA GLY A 357 4.26 -7.39 -27.40
C GLY A 357 3.32 -6.99 -26.26
N ALA A 358 2.36 -6.09 -26.50
CA ALA A 358 1.40 -5.62 -25.51
C ALA A 358 -0.04 -5.86 -25.95
N ARG A 359 -0.89 -6.23 -24.99
CA ARG A 359 -2.33 -6.40 -25.19
C ARG A 359 -3.02 -5.04 -25.34
N PHE A 360 -2.72 -4.11 -24.44
CA PHE A 360 -3.42 -2.83 -24.37
C PHE A 360 -2.69 -1.73 -25.14
N ASP A 361 -3.47 -0.77 -25.65
CA ASP A 361 -2.93 0.46 -26.23
C ASP A 361 -2.57 1.44 -25.10
N THR A 362 -1.33 1.90 -25.09
CA THR A 362 -0.85 2.84 -24.08
C THR A 362 -1.59 4.18 -24.14
N ASN A 363 -1.97 4.66 -25.32
CA ASN A 363 -2.62 5.97 -25.47
C ASN A 363 -4.09 5.92 -25.04
N ASP A 364 -4.82 4.87 -25.44
CA ASP A 364 -6.22 4.71 -25.03
C ASP A 364 -6.31 4.50 -23.52
N TRP A 365 -5.38 3.72 -22.94
CA TRP A 365 -5.30 3.55 -21.50
C TRP A 365 -4.95 4.86 -20.78
N ALA A 366 -4.06 5.68 -21.34
CA ALA A 366 -3.75 7.00 -20.79
C ALA A 366 -5.00 7.90 -20.76
N ARG A 367 -5.76 7.94 -21.87
CA ARG A 367 -7.05 8.66 -21.94
C ARG A 367 -8.01 8.16 -20.87
N GLN A 368 -8.19 6.86 -20.71
CA GLN A 368 -9.11 6.31 -19.71
C GLN A 368 -8.64 6.59 -18.27
N CYS A 369 -7.37 6.36 -17.95
CA CYS A 369 -6.78 6.65 -16.64
C CYS A 369 -6.87 8.14 -16.28
N SER A 370 -6.83 9.04 -17.26
CA SER A 370 -6.97 10.47 -17.02
C SER A 370 -8.29 10.80 -16.32
N TRP A 371 -9.40 10.14 -16.67
CA TRP A 371 -10.70 10.39 -16.02
C TRP A 371 -10.66 9.99 -14.53
N PHE A 372 -10.02 8.86 -14.22
CA PHE A 372 -9.80 8.44 -12.83
C PHE A 372 -8.90 9.41 -12.05
N CYS A 373 -8.03 10.16 -12.74
CA CYS A 373 -7.10 11.12 -12.12
C CYS A 373 -7.53 12.60 -12.25
N ARG A 374 -8.76 12.87 -12.73
CA ARG A 374 -9.26 14.23 -13.06
C ARG A 374 -8.38 14.99 -14.06
N GLY A 375 -7.93 14.31 -15.11
CA GLY A 375 -7.07 14.86 -16.15
C GLY A 375 -5.60 14.75 -15.78
N SER A 376 -4.77 15.67 -16.29
CA SER A 376 -3.32 15.73 -16.02
C SER A 376 -2.99 16.36 -14.66
N THR A 377 -3.73 15.98 -13.62
CA THR A 377 -3.48 16.40 -12.24
C THR A 377 -2.15 15.85 -11.74
N THR A 378 -1.36 16.70 -11.08
CA THR A 378 -0.09 16.32 -10.45
C THR A 378 -0.28 15.83 -9.02
N PHE A 379 0.73 15.15 -8.45
CA PHE A 379 0.69 14.73 -7.04
C PHE A 379 0.53 15.91 -6.08
N LYS A 380 1.16 17.05 -6.37
CA LYS A 380 1.02 18.26 -5.57
C LYS A 380 -0.39 18.85 -5.67
N GLU A 381 -0.93 18.99 -6.88
CA GLU A 381 -2.29 19.52 -7.11
C GLU A 381 -3.37 18.65 -6.43
N ALA A 382 -3.21 17.31 -6.46
CA ALA A 382 -4.13 16.40 -5.79
C ALA A 382 -4.07 16.52 -4.25
N TYR A 383 -2.87 16.69 -3.70
CA TYR A 383 -2.67 16.92 -2.27
C TYR A 383 -3.27 18.26 -1.83
N GLU A 384 -3.05 19.34 -2.57
CA GLU A 384 -3.61 20.67 -2.27
C GLU A 384 -5.15 20.68 -2.34
N ARG A 385 -5.74 19.91 -3.26
CA ARG A 385 -7.20 19.81 -3.39
C ARG A 385 -7.86 19.03 -2.26
N THR A 386 -7.30 17.87 -1.90
CA THR A 386 -7.99 16.89 -1.03
C THR A 386 -7.37 16.73 0.36
N GLY A 387 -6.12 17.14 0.54
CA GLY A 387 -5.29 16.84 1.72
C GLY A 387 -4.86 15.37 1.81
N ARG A 388 -5.18 14.51 0.82
CA ARG A 388 -4.77 13.10 0.83
C ARG A 388 -3.41 12.91 0.17
N ILE A 389 -2.57 12.11 0.80
CA ILE A 389 -1.21 11.83 0.34
C ILE A 389 -1.27 10.58 -0.55
N LEU A 390 -1.13 10.78 -1.87
CA LEU A 390 -1.06 9.70 -2.84
C LEU A 390 0.38 9.20 -3.00
N ASN A 391 0.55 7.88 -2.93
CA ASN A 391 1.80 7.19 -3.19
C ASN A 391 1.60 6.14 -4.29
N VAL A 392 2.48 6.15 -5.31
CA VAL A 392 2.46 5.15 -6.38
C VAL A 392 3.84 4.54 -6.55
N SER A 393 3.93 3.22 -6.49
CA SER A 393 5.18 2.49 -6.68
C SER A 393 5.49 2.32 -8.17
N CYS A 394 6.69 2.71 -8.60
CA CYS A 394 7.15 2.57 -9.98
C CYS A 394 8.54 1.92 -9.99
N VAL A 395 8.69 0.86 -10.79
CA VAL A 395 9.97 0.16 -10.97
C VAL A 395 10.59 0.63 -12.28
N PRO A 396 11.85 1.11 -12.31
CA PRO A 396 12.50 1.46 -13.57
C PRO A 396 12.73 0.21 -14.43
N SER A 397 12.74 0.37 -15.75
CA SER A 397 12.99 -0.76 -16.67
C SER A 397 14.39 -1.33 -16.56
N ASP A 398 15.34 -0.52 -16.09
CA ASP A 398 16.70 -0.92 -15.82
C ASP A 398 16.77 -1.75 -14.53
N PRO A 399 17.30 -3.00 -14.58
CA PRO A 399 17.36 -3.87 -13.41
C PRO A 399 18.19 -3.35 -12.23
N HIS A 400 19.17 -2.48 -12.44
CA HIS A 400 20.03 -2.02 -11.35
C HIS A 400 19.52 -0.75 -10.67
N SER A 401 18.54 -0.07 -11.29
CA SER A 401 17.96 1.15 -10.75
C SER A 401 16.95 0.82 -9.63
N PRO A 402 16.94 1.58 -8.52
CA PRO A 402 16.04 1.32 -7.39
C PRO A 402 14.58 1.68 -7.71
N THR A 403 13.64 1.09 -6.98
CA THR A 403 12.23 1.43 -7.09
C THR A 403 11.95 2.83 -6.54
N ILE A 404 11.15 3.63 -7.24
CA ILE A 404 10.73 4.95 -6.77
C ILE A 404 9.30 4.87 -6.23
N LEU A 405 9.06 5.53 -5.10
CA LEU A 405 7.73 5.82 -4.59
C LEU A 405 7.38 7.26 -4.97
N ALA A 406 6.58 7.42 -6.02
CA ALA A 406 6.13 8.73 -6.50
C ALA A 406 5.05 9.28 -5.57
N ASN A 407 5.28 10.47 -5.00
CA ASN A 407 4.36 11.19 -4.14
C ASN A 407 4.60 12.70 -4.24
N TYR A 408 3.87 13.50 -3.44
CA TYR A 408 3.99 14.96 -3.49
C TYR A 408 5.34 15.51 -2.97
N LEU A 409 6.09 14.76 -2.17
CA LEU A 409 7.42 15.14 -1.68
C LEU A 409 8.52 14.77 -2.68
N THR A 410 8.49 13.54 -3.19
CA THR A 410 9.52 13.00 -4.09
C THR A 410 9.31 13.41 -5.54
N SER A 411 8.06 13.61 -5.97
CA SER A 411 7.70 13.85 -7.36
C SER A 411 6.47 14.78 -7.49
N PRO A 412 6.51 16.01 -6.93
CA PRO A 412 5.34 16.91 -6.84
C PRO A 412 4.66 17.20 -8.18
N ASN A 413 5.47 17.45 -9.22
CA ASN A 413 4.98 17.85 -10.54
C ASN A 413 4.71 16.65 -11.48
N CYS A 414 4.91 15.42 -11.00
CA CYS A 414 4.63 14.23 -11.79
C CYS A 414 3.11 14.06 -11.96
N VAL A 415 2.68 13.71 -13.18
CA VAL A 415 1.28 13.55 -13.53
C VAL A 415 0.80 12.16 -13.09
N ILE A 416 -0.29 12.13 -12.33
CA ILE A 416 -0.75 10.91 -11.65
C ILE A 416 -1.10 9.79 -12.64
N TRP A 417 -1.83 10.08 -13.72
CA TRP A 417 -2.20 9.04 -14.68
C TRP A 417 -0.97 8.38 -15.31
N SER A 418 0.10 9.13 -15.57
CA SER A 418 1.35 8.56 -16.11
C SER A 418 2.04 7.62 -15.12
N ALA A 419 2.00 7.96 -13.82
CA ALA A 419 2.50 7.11 -12.75
C ALA A 419 1.64 5.85 -12.56
N VAL A 420 0.32 5.96 -12.70
CA VAL A 420 -0.59 4.80 -12.67
C VAL A 420 -0.30 3.85 -13.85
N LEU A 421 -0.11 4.37 -15.07
CA LEU A 421 0.28 3.54 -16.22
C LEU A 421 1.64 2.88 -16.02
N ALA A 422 2.62 3.61 -15.48
CA ALA A 422 3.94 3.07 -15.13
C ALA A 422 3.83 1.92 -14.14
N SER A 423 3.05 2.13 -13.07
CA SER A 423 2.78 1.12 -12.06
C SER A 423 1.95 -0.05 -12.59
N ALA A 424 1.20 0.08 -13.68
CA ALA A 424 0.41 -1.00 -14.29
C ALA A 424 1.09 -1.65 -15.52
N ALA A 425 2.32 -1.25 -15.85
CA ALA A 425 3.05 -1.72 -17.02
C ALA A 425 3.66 -3.12 -16.82
N VAL A 426 2.80 -4.14 -16.75
CA VAL A 426 3.19 -5.55 -16.67
C VAL A 426 3.67 -6.04 -18.04
N PRO A 427 4.85 -6.67 -18.14
CA PRO A 427 5.33 -7.24 -19.40
C PRO A 427 4.30 -8.18 -20.04
N GLY A 428 4.02 -7.99 -21.33
CA GLY A 428 3.01 -8.75 -22.08
C GLY A 428 1.60 -8.15 -22.05
N ILE A 429 1.29 -7.31 -21.06
CA ILE A 429 0.00 -6.61 -20.94
C ILE A 429 0.11 -5.19 -21.47
N LEU A 430 1.04 -4.41 -20.91
CA LEU A 430 1.31 -3.04 -21.31
C LEU A 430 2.84 -2.84 -21.40
N ASN A 431 3.29 -2.17 -22.47
CA ASN A 431 4.70 -1.90 -22.67
C ASN A 431 5.23 -0.89 -21.64
N PRO A 432 6.55 -0.91 -21.31
CA PRO A 432 7.13 0.06 -20.38
C PRO A 432 6.87 1.49 -20.83
N VAL A 433 6.37 2.33 -19.92
CA VAL A 433 5.93 3.70 -20.21
C VAL A 433 6.84 4.74 -19.57
N VAL A 434 6.78 5.98 -20.07
CA VAL A 434 7.55 7.09 -19.52
C VAL A 434 6.67 7.85 -18.53
N LEU A 435 7.23 8.22 -17.37
CA LEU A 435 6.55 9.13 -16.44
C LEU A 435 6.52 10.54 -17.03
N MET A 436 5.43 11.27 -16.82
CA MET A 436 5.29 12.64 -17.33
C MET A 436 5.31 13.65 -16.17
N THR A 437 5.99 14.76 -16.37
CA THR A 437 6.02 15.90 -15.45
C THR A 437 5.38 17.11 -16.09
N LYS A 438 4.60 17.84 -15.31
CA LYS A 438 3.99 19.10 -15.73
C LYS A 438 4.98 20.24 -15.50
N LYS A 439 5.30 20.97 -16.57
CA LYS A 439 6.14 22.17 -16.51
C LYS A 439 5.35 23.34 -15.94
N ARG A 440 6.07 24.40 -15.56
CA ARG A 440 5.46 25.68 -15.13
C ARG A 440 4.53 26.27 -16.19
N ASP A 441 4.85 26.02 -17.47
CA ASP A 441 4.07 26.48 -18.63
C ASP A 441 2.78 25.65 -18.86
N GLY A 442 2.47 24.69 -17.97
CA GLY A 442 1.34 23.78 -18.11
C GLY A 442 1.57 22.59 -19.05
N THR A 443 2.58 22.65 -19.92
CA THR A 443 2.94 21.57 -20.85
C THR A 443 3.56 20.35 -20.15
N LEU A 444 3.37 19.16 -20.72
CA LEU A 444 3.97 17.92 -20.25
C LEU A 444 5.35 17.66 -20.87
N ALA A 445 6.23 17.11 -20.06
CA ALA A 445 7.56 16.66 -20.47
C ALA A 445 7.89 15.32 -19.83
N PRO A 446 8.81 14.52 -20.39
CA PRO A 446 9.25 13.28 -19.77
C PRO A 446 9.94 13.57 -18.43
N TYR A 447 9.55 12.82 -17.40
CA TYR A 447 10.17 12.80 -16.08
C TYR A 447 11.46 11.95 -16.12
N SER A 448 12.46 12.33 -15.31
CA SER A 448 13.76 11.63 -15.18
C SER A 448 14.36 11.16 -16.51
N PHE A 449 14.78 12.11 -17.37
CA PHE A 449 15.47 11.85 -18.64
C PHE A 449 14.74 10.89 -19.61
N GLY A 450 13.44 10.64 -19.42
CA GLY A 450 12.67 9.74 -20.28
C GLY A 450 12.92 8.26 -20.01
N HIS A 451 13.41 7.89 -18.82
CA HIS A 451 13.48 6.47 -18.45
C HIS A 451 12.10 5.82 -18.51
N LYS A 452 12.07 4.56 -18.97
CA LYS A 452 10.85 3.76 -19.02
C LYS A 452 10.66 3.01 -17.71
N TRP A 453 9.41 2.89 -17.30
CA TRP A 453 8.99 2.30 -16.04
C TRP A 453 8.09 1.09 -16.28
N LYS A 454 8.09 0.18 -15.32
CA LYS A 454 7.36 -1.10 -15.29
C LYS A 454 6.58 -1.22 -13.98
N ASP A 455 5.71 -2.22 -13.92
CA ASP A 455 4.84 -2.48 -12.78
C ASP A 455 5.62 -2.56 -11.45
N GLY A 456 5.14 -1.80 -10.46
CA GLY A 456 5.66 -1.77 -9.09
C GLY A 456 5.60 -3.11 -8.38
N SER A 457 4.60 -3.94 -8.68
CA SER A 457 4.37 -5.24 -8.04
C SER A 457 5.43 -6.28 -8.41
N LEU A 458 6.25 -6.03 -9.44
CA LEU A 458 7.35 -6.92 -9.80
C LEU A 458 8.41 -6.97 -8.69
N ARG A 459 8.60 -5.88 -7.94
CA ARG A 459 9.58 -5.81 -6.85
C ARG A 459 8.97 -5.53 -5.48
N THR A 460 8.08 -4.54 -5.41
CA THR A 460 7.56 -4.02 -4.15
C THR A 460 6.08 -3.65 -4.30
N ASP A 461 5.20 -4.64 -4.13
CA ASP A 461 3.75 -4.40 -4.14
C ASP A 461 3.29 -3.47 -3.00
N ILE A 462 3.88 -3.61 -1.80
CA ILE A 462 3.56 -2.78 -0.63
C ILE A 462 4.84 -2.17 -0.05
N PRO A 463 5.12 -0.88 -0.32
CA PRO A 463 6.39 -0.25 0.05
C PRO A 463 6.39 0.24 1.52
N ILE A 464 6.22 -0.66 2.49
CA ILE A 464 6.10 -0.33 3.93
C ILE A 464 7.31 0.50 4.42
N LYS A 465 8.54 0.09 4.07
CA LYS A 465 9.76 0.80 4.48
C LYS A 465 9.81 2.25 3.95
N ALA A 466 9.43 2.45 2.69
CA ALA A 466 9.43 3.79 2.09
C ALA A 466 8.32 4.67 2.68
N LEU A 467 7.16 4.09 3.01
CA LEU A 467 6.08 4.81 3.70
C LEU A 467 6.48 5.23 5.11
N ASN A 468 7.18 4.36 5.84
CA ASN A 468 7.74 4.67 7.14
C ASN A 468 8.75 5.82 7.04
N LEU A 469 9.69 5.75 6.10
CA LEU A 469 10.73 6.78 5.91
C LEU A 469 10.17 8.13 5.47
N HIS A 470 9.20 8.17 4.56
CA HIS A 470 8.65 9.44 4.05
C HIS A 470 7.59 10.06 4.95
N PHE A 471 6.78 9.25 5.66
CA PHE A 471 5.57 9.72 6.33
C PHE A 471 5.36 9.16 7.74
N ASN A 472 6.38 8.53 8.35
CA ASN A 472 6.29 7.91 9.68
C ASN A 472 5.09 6.94 9.82
N VAL A 473 4.84 6.15 8.77
CA VAL A 473 3.76 5.16 8.77
C VAL A 473 4.17 3.95 9.58
N ASN A 474 3.46 3.71 10.68
CA ASN A 474 3.65 2.54 11.56
C ASN A 474 2.46 1.58 11.51
N PHE A 475 1.30 2.05 11.05
CA PHE A 475 0.08 1.24 10.96
C PHE A 475 -0.38 1.12 9.51
N THR A 476 -0.39 -0.10 8.98
CA THR A 476 -0.73 -0.35 7.57
C THR A 476 -2.01 -1.18 7.42
N ILE A 477 -2.94 -0.66 6.63
CA ILE A 477 -4.17 -1.34 6.22
C ILE A 477 -3.98 -1.79 4.78
N VAL A 478 -3.71 -3.08 4.59
CA VAL A 478 -3.46 -3.66 3.28
C VAL A 478 -4.75 -4.28 2.75
N SER A 479 -5.23 -3.82 1.60
CA SER A 479 -6.24 -4.52 0.82
C SER A 479 -5.52 -5.40 -0.21
N GLN A 480 -5.55 -6.71 -0.01
CA GLN A 480 -4.83 -7.66 -0.87
C GLN A 480 -5.81 -8.41 -1.78
N VAL A 481 -5.64 -8.21 -3.09
CA VAL A 481 -6.51 -8.78 -4.13
C VAL A 481 -5.76 -9.62 -5.16
N ASN A 482 -4.44 -9.72 -5.01
CA ASN A 482 -3.59 -10.50 -5.88
C ASN A 482 -4.07 -11.97 -6.01
N PRO A 483 -4.45 -12.42 -7.22
CA PRO A 483 -5.09 -13.72 -7.42
C PRO A 483 -4.16 -14.89 -7.10
N HIS A 484 -2.86 -14.72 -7.34
CA HIS A 484 -1.84 -15.73 -7.13
C HIS A 484 -1.56 -16.00 -5.64
N ILE A 485 -1.75 -15.01 -4.76
CA ILE A 485 -1.53 -15.14 -3.31
C ILE A 485 -2.77 -15.69 -2.60
N ASN A 486 -3.95 -15.33 -3.10
CA ASN A 486 -5.23 -15.72 -2.50
C ASN A 486 -5.33 -17.25 -2.30
N LEU A 487 -4.76 -18.03 -3.21
CA LEU A 487 -4.74 -19.50 -3.13
C LEU A 487 -3.88 -20.05 -1.97
N PHE A 488 -2.79 -19.34 -1.60
CA PHE A 488 -1.84 -19.75 -0.56
C PHE A 488 -2.04 -19.04 0.79
N PHE A 489 -3.10 -18.23 0.90
CA PHE A 489 -3.38 -17.48 2.10
C PHE A 489 -4.24 -18.29 3.08
N PHE A 490 -3.65 -18.67 4.21
CA PHE A 490 -4.33 -19.38 5.29
C PHE A 490 -3.98 -18.74 6.64
N ASN A 491 -5.02 -18.29 7.35
CA ASN A 491 -4.85 -17.81 8.72
C ASN A 491 -5.16 -18.93 9.70
N SER A 492 -4.09 -19.50 10.22
CA SER A 492 -4.13 -20.61 11.17
C SER A 492 -4.73 -20.22 12.53
N ARG A 493 -4.66 -18.93 12.91
CA ARG A 493 -5.20 -18.40 14.18
C ARG A 493 -6.31 -17.35 14.00
N GLY A 494 -7.00 -17.37 12.85
CA GLY A 494 -8.07 -16.42 12.57
C GLY A 494 -7.55 -15.05 12.13
N THR A 495 -8.45 -14.11 11.94
CA THR A 495 -8.10 -12.74 11.54
C THR A 495 -8.97 -11.75 12.29
N VAL A 496 -8.52 -10.50 12.44
CA VAL A 496 -9.32 -9.38 13.00
C VAL A 496 -10.80 -9.45 12.56
N GLY A 497 -11.74 -9.50 13.50
CA GLY A 497 -13.19 -9.59 13.29
C GLY A 497 -13.71 -10.92 12.71
N ARG A 498 -12.86 -11.95 12.60
CA ARG A 498 -13.23 -13.30 12.16
C ARG A 498 -12.51 -14.35 13.02
N PRO A 499 -13.12 -14.77 14.14
CA PRO A 499 -12.57 -15.81 14.99
C PRO A 499 -12.52 -17.17 14.30
N VAL A 500 -11.61 -18.02 14.80
CA VAL A 500 -11.47 -19.37 14.26
C VAL A 500 -12.75 -20.17 14.47
N THR A 501 -12.99 -21.08 13.54
CA THR A 501 -14.18 -21.92 13.56
C THR A 501 -14.14 -22.94 14.70
N HIS A 502 -12.93 -23.36 15.10
CA HIS A 502 -12.65 -24.39 16.10
C HIS A 502 -12.83 -23.88 17.55
N ARG A 503 -13.19 -24.79 18.47
CA ARG A 503 -13.38 -24.57 19.93
C ARG A 503 -13.89 -23.16 20.32
N LYS A 504 -15.09 -22.80 19.83
CA LYS A 504 -15.75 -21.51 20.13
C LYS A 504 -14.88 -20.27 19.85
N GLY A 505 -14.14 -20.24 18.74
CA GLY A 505 -13.32 -19.07 18.41
C GLY A 505 -11.86 -19.18 18.81
N ARG A 506 -11.47 -20.26 19.53
CA ARG A 506 -10.16 -20.40 20.16
C ARG A 506 -9.31 -21.49 19.52
N GLY A 507 -8.02 -21.20 19.34
CA GLY A 507 -7.00 -22.16 18.90
C GLY A 507 -6.73 -22.17 17.39
N TRP A 508 -6.28 -23.32 16.88
CA TRP A 508 -5.82 -23.47 15.51
C TRP A 508 -6.95 -23.88 14.56
N ARG A 509 -7.03 -23.24 13.40
CA ARG A 509 -8.01 -23.53 12.35
C ARG A 509 -7.78 -24.93 11.78
N GLY A 510 -8.80 -25.79 11.85
CA GLY A 510 -8.66 -27.20 11.46
C GLY A 510 -7.82 -28.04 12.42
N GLY A 511 -7.59 -27.58 13.66
CA GLY A 511 -6.77 -28.26 14.66
C GLY A 511 -5.28 -27.94 14.55
N PHE A 512 -4.51 -28.30 15.58
CA PHE A 512 -3.06 -28.04 15.64
C PHE A 512 -2.32 -28.74 14.50
N LEU A 513 -2.58 -30.03 14.28
CA LEU A 513 -1.88 -30.82 13.27
C LEU A 513 -2.13 -30.30 11.85
N GLY A 514 -3.39 -30.03 11.48
CA GLY A 514 -3.73 -29.52 10.14
C GLY A 514 -3.11 -28.15 9.87
N SER A 515 -3.16 -27.25 10.85
CA SER A 515 -2.48 -25.95 10.74
C SER A 515 -0.95 -26.05 10.73
N ALA A 516 -0.36 -26.96 11.53
CA ALA A 516 1.09 -27.14 11.57
C ALA A 516 1.63 -27.70 10.25
N ILE A 517 0.94 -28.68 9.66
CA ILE A 517 1.28 -29.23 8.34
C ILE A 517 1.17 -28.13 7.27
N GLU A 518 0.10 -27.33 7.28
CA GLU A 518 -0.06 -26.21 6.34
C GLU A 518 1.09 -25.22 6.45
N GLN A 519 1.45 -24.82 7.68
CA GLN A 519 2.55 -23.88 7.92
C GLN A 519 3.89 -24.47 7.50
N TYR A 520 4.15 -25.74 7.80
CA TYR A 520 5.38 -26.43 7.41
C TYR A 520 5.54 -26.48 5.89
N ILE A 521 4.49 -26.91 5.16
CA ILE A 521 4.50 -26.95 3.69
C ILE A 521 4.74 -25.55 3.12
N LYS A 522 4.06 -24.53 3.65
CA LYS A 522 4.22 -23.15 3.19
C LYS A 522 5.63 -22.61 3.42
N LEU A 523 6.24 -22.92 4.57
CA LEU A 523 7.63 -22.55 4.85
C LEU A 523 8.61 -23.25 3.90
N ASP A 524 8.42 -24.54 3.62
CA ASP A 524 9.28 -25.27 2.68
C ASP A 524 9.10 -24.75 1.25
N MET A 525 7.88 -24.47 0.80
CA MET A 525 7.63 -23.83 -0.51
C MET A 525 8.36 -22.49 -0.62
N ASN A 526 8.27 -21.63 0.40
CA ASN A 526 8.99 -20.35 0.42
C ASN A 526 10.51 -20.54 0.40
N LYS A 527 11.04 -21.52 1.13
CA LYS A 527 12.46 -21.88 1.10
C LYS A 527 12.90 -22.25 -0.32
N TRP A 528 12.19 -23.15 -1.00
CA TRP A 528 12.54 -23.57 -2.36
C TRP A 528 12.42 -22.45 -3.39
N LEU A 529 11.44 -21.55 -3.25
CA LEU A 529 11.35 -20.33 -4.06
C LEU A 529 12.54 -19.37 -3.82
N ARG A 530 13.01 -19.24 -2.57
CA ARG A 530 14.22 -18.46 -2.27
C ARG A 530 15.47 -19.10 -2.87
N VAL A 531 15.63 -20.42 -2.73
CA VAL A 531 16.73 -21.17 -3.35
C VAL A 531 16.75 -20.93 -4.86
N LEU A 532 15.58 -20.99 -5.49
CA LEU A 532 15.42 -20.77 -6.92
C LEU A 532 15.87 -19.36 -7.36
N ARG A 533 15.61 -18.35 -6.52
CA ARG A 533 16.05 -16.97 -6.72
C ARG A 533 17.55 -16.78 -6.49
N HIS A 534 18.07 -17.18 -5.33
CA HIS A 534 19.48 -16.95 -4.96
C HIS A 534 20.45 -17.67 -5.89
N LEU A 535 20.07 -18.82 -6.44
CA LEU A 535 20.85 -19.54 -7.45
C LEU A 535 20.60 -19.05 -8.88
N GLU A 536 19.79 -18.00 -9.08
CA GLU A 536 19.37 -17.45 -10.37
C GLU A 536 18.89 -18.50 -11.40
N LEU A 537 18.25 -19.56 -10.92
CA LEU A 537 17.91 -20.73 -11.75
C LEU A 537 16.73 -20.44 -12.67
N LEU A 538 15.88 -19.47 -12.33
CA LEU A 538 14.78 -19.08 -13.18
C LEU A 538 15.30 -18.47 -14.49
N PRO A 539 14.70 -18.82 -15.65
CA PRO A 539 14.87 -17.99 -16.82
C PRO A 539 14.33 -16.59 -16.49
N ARG A 540 14.94 -15.56 -17.07
CA ARG A 540 14.45 -14.16 -17.02
C ARG A 540 13.63 -13.88 -18.29
N PRO A 541 12.39 -14.40 -18.47
CA PRO A 541 11.58 -14.05 -19.63
C PRO A 541 11.37 -12.54 -19.60
N MET A 542 11.63 -11.88 -20.73
CA MET A 542 11.62 -10.42 -20.88
C MET A 542 12.65 -9.67 -20.00
N GLY A 543 13.72 -10.35 -19.57
CA GLY A 543 14.83 -9.72 -18.83
C GLY A 543 14.45 -9.22 -17.44
N GLN A 544 13.50 -9.90 -16.79
CA GLN A 544 13.00 -9.56 -15.44
C GLN A 544 12.98 -10.80 -14.54
N ASP A 545 13.16 -10.56 -13.25
CA ASP A 545 13.09 -11.58 -12.21
C ASP A 545 11.66 -11.68 -11.67
N TRP A 546 10.95 -12.74 -12.07
CA TRP A 546 9.56 -13.00 -11.66
C TRP A 546 9.44 -13.69 -10.29
N SER A 547 10.58 -14.05 -9.69
CA SER A 547 10.64 -14.70 -8.37
C SER A 547 10.14 -13.80 -7.24
N GLU A 548 10.35 -12.49 -7.35
CA GLU A 548 9.97 -11.53 -6.31
C GLU A 548 8.45 -11.42 -6.13
N ILE A 549 7.67 -11.69 -7.16
CA ILE A 549 6.19 -11.71 -7.10
C ILE A 549 5.68 -12.71 -6.06
N TRP A 550 6.43 -13.78 -5.75
CA TRP A 550 6.00 -14.78 -4.76
C TRP A 550 6.62 -14.56 -3.38
N LEU A 551 7.77 -13.89 -3.32
CA LEU A 551 8.58 -13.76 -2.09
C LEU A 551 8.32 -12.49 -1.30
N GLN A 552 7.56 -11.54 -1.86
CA GLN A 552 7.21 -10.27 -1.22
C GLN A 552 6.35 -10.46 0.04
N LYS A 553 6.44 -9.48 0.96
CA LYS A 553 5.55 -9.39 2.12
C LYS A 553 4.23 -8.73 1.69
N PHE A 554 3.16 -9.52 1.69
CA PHE A 554 1.81 -9.10 1.23
C PHE A 554 0.83 -8.79 2.38
N SER A 555 1.33 -8.69 3.60
CA SER A 555 0.51 -8.46 4.80
C SER A 555 0.98 -7.23 5.54
N GLY A 556 0.03 -6.41 5.97
CA GLY A 556 0.22 -5.31 6.92
C GLY A 556 -0.39 -5.65 8.29
N THR A 557 -0.42 -4.66 9.19
CA THR A 557 -1.03 -4.78 10.53
C THR A 557 -2.47 -5.28 10.42
N ILE A 558 -3.23 -4.68 9.49
CA ILE A 558 -4.54 -5.16 9.07
C ILE A 558 -4.43 -5.58 7.62
N THR A 559 -4.80 -6.82 7.32
CA THR A 559 -4.94 -7.27 5.93
C THR A 559 -6.39 -7.64 5.63
N ILE A 560 -6.97 -6.96 4.63
CA ILE A 560 -8.33 -7.14 4.13
C ILE A 560 -8.27 -8.01 2.89
N TRP A 561 -9.08 -9.08 2.91
CA TRP A 561 -9.15 -10.06 1.83
C TRP A 561 -10.59 -10.14 1.32
N PRO A 562 -10.89 -9.47 0.20
CA PRO A 562 -12.17 -9.62 -0.47
C PRO A 562 -12.39 -11.07 -0.90
N LYS A 563 -13.63 -11.57 -0.75
CA LYS A 563 -13.97 -12.93 -1.19
C LYS A 563 -14.22 -12.93 -2.69
N THR A 564 -13.33 -13.58 -3.43
CA THR A 564 -13.40 -13.71 -4.89
C THR A 564 -14.23 -14.92 -5.31
N VAL A 565 -14.79 -14.88 -6.52
CA VAL A 565 -15.52 -16.01 -7.12
C VAL A 565 -14.69 -16.60 -8.26
N PHE A 566 -14.87 -17.89 -8.56
CA PHE A 566 -14.13 -18.56 -9.65
C PHE A 566 -14.32 -17.86 -11.00
N SER A 567 -15.51 -17.32 -11.28
CA SER A 567 -15.80 -16.51 -12.48
C SER A 567 -14.82 -15.37 -12.70
N ASP A 568 -14.24 -14.83 -11.63
CA ASP A 568 -13.39 -13.63 -11.68
C ASP A 568 -12.00 -13.97 -12.20
N PHE A 569 -11.55 -15.21 -12.02
CA PHE A 569 -10.29 -15.69 -12.60
C PHE A 569 -10.39 -15.81 -14.13
N ILE A 570 -11.58 -16.16 -14.64
CA ILE A 570 -11.84 -16.22 -16.08
C ILE A 570 -11.87 -14.81 -16.68
N HIS A 571 -12.50 -13.86 -15.99
CA HIS A 571 -12.64 -12.46 -16.42
C HIS A 571 -11.53 -11.53 -15.91
N ILE A 572 -10.35 -12.07 -15.59
CA ILE A 572 -9.25 -11.33 -14.97
C ILE A 572 -8.75 -10.14 -15.81
N LEU A 573 -8.88 -10.22 -17.14
CA LEU A 573 -8.52 -9.19 -18.11
C LEU A 573 -9.73 -8.82 -18.99
N SER A 574 -10.89 -8.62 -18.36
CA SER A 574 -12.13 -8.21 -19.02
C SER A 574 -12.81 -7.10 -18.21
N ASP A 575 -13.49 -6.18 -18.88
CA ASP A 575 -14.17 -5.07 -18.22
C ASP A 575 -15.42 -5.53 -17.44
N PRO A 576 -15.72 -4.90 -16.28
CA PRO A 576 -16.81 -5.30 -15.40
C PRO A 576 -18.17 -4.79 -15.86
N ASP A 577 -19.15 -5.68 -15.86
CA ASP A 577 -20.56 -5.29 -15.97
C ASP A 577 -21.03 -4.58 -14.67
N PRO A 578 -22.03 -3.69 -14.72
CA PRO A 578 -22.55 -3.02 -13.52
C PRO A 578 -22.96 -4.00 -12.41
N GLU A 579 -23.55 -5.15 -12.76
CA GLU A 579 -23.87 -6.22 -11.81
C GLU A 579 -22.63 -6.86 -11.18
N ARG A 580 -21.60 -7.11 -11.98
CA ARG A 580 -20.33 -7.68 -11.53
C ARG A 580 -19.64 -6.72 -10.58
N LEU A 581 -19.58 -5.43 -10.95
CA LEU A 581 -19.01 -4.39 -10.10
C LEU A 581 -19.80 -4.22 -8.81
N ARG A 582 -21.14 -4.23 -8.84
CA ARG A 582 -21.99 -4.20 -7.63
C ARG A 582 -21.64 -5.32 -6.66
N ARG A 583 -21.45 -6.54 -7.17
CA ARG A 583 -21.04 -7.68 -6.34
C ARG A 583 -19.64 -7.46 -5.75
N MET A 584 -18.69 -6.95 -6.55
CA MET A 584 -17.32 -6.67 -6.09
C MET A 584 -17.29 -5.57 -5.01
N LEU A 585 -18.04 -4.48 -5.22
CA LEU A 585 -18.25 -3.41 -4.24
C LEU A 585 -18.78 -4.00 -2.92
N ARG A 586 -19.87 -4.78 -2.98
CA ARG A 586 -20.48 -5.39 -1.80
C ARG A 586 -19.51 -6.33 -1.07
N MET A 587 -18.76 -7.16 -1.80
CA MET A 587 -17.81 -8.10 -1.19
C MET A 587 -16.60 -7.38 -0.59
N GLY A 588 -16.14 -6.30 -1.21
CA GLY A 588 -15.13 -5.40 -0.64
C GLY A 588 -15.60 -4.80 0.68
N GLN A 589 -16.83 -4.27 0.73
CA GLN A 589 -17.43 -3.70 1.95
C GLN A 589 -17.53 -4.74 3.07
N LEU A 590 -18.12 -5.91 2.78
CA LEU A 590 -18.29 -7.01 3.74
C LEU A 590 -16.96 -7.56 4.28
N SER A 591 -15.88 -7.49 3.50
CA SER A 591 -14.55 -7.87 3.96
C SER A 591 -13.87 -6.80 4.81
N ALA A 592 -14.23 -5.52 4.64
CA ALA A 592 -13.74 -4.41 5.45
C ALA A 592 -14.47 -4.29 6.80
N PHE A 593 -15.78 -4.54 6.87
CA PHE A 593 -16.59 -4.37 8.09
C PHE A 593 -16.00 -4.97 9.38
N PRO A 594 -15.47 -6.22 9.39
CA PRO A 594 -14.89 -6.79 10.59
C PRO A 594 -13.63 -6.07 11.10
N LYS A 595 -12.97 -5.29 10.24
CA LYS A 595 -11.75 -4.55 10.58
C LYS A 595 -12.03 -3.12 11.04
N ILE A 596 -13.23 -2.59 10.77
CA ILE A 596 -13.57 -1.18 10.99
C ILE A 596 -13.35 -0.77 12.44
N GLN A 597 -13.74 -1.58 13.43
CA GLN A 597 -13.57 -1.19 14.84
C GLN A 597 -12.09 -1.05 15.21
N PHE A 598 -11.22 -1.93 14.71
CA PHE A 598 -9.78 -1.82 14.98
C PHE A 598 -9.19 -0.57 14.32
N ILE A 599 -9.54 -0.33 13.05
CA ILE A 599 -9.12 0.89 12.33
C ILE A 599 -9.63 2.14 13.05
N LYS A 600 -10.87 2.11 13.55
CA LYS A 600 -11.52 3.20 14.26
C LYS A 600 -10.79 3.55 15.55
N ASN A 601 -10.43 2.55 16.36
CA ASN A 601 -9.67 2.76 17.60
C ASN A 601 -8.34 3.46 17.35
N ARG A 602 -7.59 3.01 16.32
CA ARG A 602 -6.33 3.62 15.91
C ARG A 602 -6.51 5.06 15.38
N LEU A 603 -7.40 5.23 14.40
CA LEU A 603 -7.62 6.52 13.74
C LEU A 603 -8.26 7.56 14.66
N HIS A 604 -9.00 7.16 15.69
CA HIS A 604 -9.58 8.07 16.66
C HIS A 604 -8.51 8.87 17.42
N ILE A 605 -7.47 8.18 17.90
CA ILE A 605 -6.34 8.82 18.59
C ILE A 605 -5.53 9.66 17.60
N GLU A 606 -5.20 9.10 16.43
CA GLU A 606 -4.47 9.82 15.37
C GLU A 606 -5.19 11.12 14.97
N THR A 607 -6.52 11.06 14.77
CA THR A 607 -7.31 12.25 14.41
C THR A 607 -7.36 13.27 15.54
N ALA A 608 -7.36 12.84 16.81
CA ALA A 608 -7.36 13.75 17.96
C ALA A 608 -6.04 14.50 18.09
N ILE A 609 -4.90 13.79 18.01
CA ILE A 609 -3.55 14.38 18.02
C ILE A 609 -3.40 15.37 16.87
N ALA A 610 -3.78 14.93 15.68
CA ALA A 610 -3.55 15.71 14.49
C ALA A 610 -4.47 16.97 14.46
N ARG A 611 -5.68 16.91 15.04
CA ARG A 611 -6.51 18.11 15.27
C ARG A 611 -5.87 19.09 16.26
N GLY A 612 -5.13 18.59 17.26
CA GLY A 612 -4.33 19.43 18.16
C GLY A 612 -3.23 20.16 17.40
N LEU A 613 -2.50 19.45 16.55
CA LEU A 613 -1.48 20.05 15.66
C LEU A 613 -2.04 21.16 14.79
N ASP A 614 -3.16 20.91 14.10
CA ASP A 614 -3.77 21.91 13.20
C ASP A 614 -4.29 23.16 13.93
N GLN A 615 -4.68 23.02 15.21
CA GLN A 615 -5.19 24.14 16.02
C GLN A 615 -4.08 25.02 16.59
N PHE A 616 -2.97 24.42 17.01
CA PHE A 616 -1.87 25.12 17.69
C PHE A 616 -0.66 25.38 16.79
N ALA A 617 -0.71 25.02 15.51
CA ALA A 617 0.40 25.25 14.58
C ALA A 617 0.78 26.74 14.48
N PRO A 618 2.08 27.08 14.61
CA PRO A 618 2.55 28.45 14.47
C PRO A 618 2.34 28.98 13.03
N PRO A 619 2.17 30.30 12.86
CA PRO A 619 1.99 30.90 11.54
C PRO A 619 3.25 30.73 10.68
N GLY A 620 3.14 29.94 9.60
CA GLY A 620 4.21 29.73 8.62
C GLY A 620 4.67 28.27 8.47
N GLU A 621 4.35 27.38 9.42
CA GLU A 621 4.62 25.95 9.27
C GLU A 621 3.58 25.26 8.38
N VAL A 622 4.06 24.29 7.58
CA VAL A 622 3.22 23.50 6.67
C VAL A 622 2.27 22.65 7.51
N ARG A 623 0.98 23.01 7.50
CA ARG A 623 -0.08 22.28 8.21
C ARG A 623 -0.15 20.85 7.67
N PRO A 624 -0.04 19.81 8.51
CA PRO A 624 -0.38 18.44 8.14
C PRO A 624 -1.92 18.36 7.99
N SER A 625 -2.44 18.88 6.89
CA SER A 625 -3.85 19.19 6.71
C SER A 625 -4.79 18.02 7.06
N LEU A 626 -5.50 18.09 8.20
CA LEU A 626 -6.69 17.27 8.39
C LEU A 626 -7.89 17.99 7.82
N ARG A 627 -8.27 17.55 6.62
CA ARG A 627 -9.47 18.00 5.91
C ARG A 627 -9.38 19.48 5.55
N TYR A 628 -8.86 19.75 4.36
CA TYR A 628 -9.23 20.97 3.68
C TYR A 628 -10.75 20.95 3.43
N ARG A 629 -11.52 21.65 4.27
CA ARG A 629 -12.84 22.15 3.90
C ARG A 629 -12.58 23.49 3.21
N PRO A 630 -12.77 23.62 1.88
CA PRO A 630 -12.80 24.94 1.29
C PRO A 630 -13.92 25.72 1.97
N ARG A 631 -13.64 26.92 2.49
CA ARG A 631 -14.72 27.85 2.84
C ARG A 631 -15.48 28.18 1.54
N PRO A 632 -16.82 28.03 1.49
CA PRO A 632 -17.58 28.42 0.30
C PRO A 632 -17.34 29.90 0.01
N GLY A 633 -16.73 30.22 -1.14
CA GLY A 633 -16.58 31.59 -1.63
C GLY A 633 -15.23 32.30 -1.39
N ALA A 634 -14.17 31.62 -0.95
CA ALA A 634 -12.83 32.23 -0.94
C ALA A 634 -12.19 32.17 -2.34
N PRO A 635 -11.67 33.29 -2.89
CA PRO A 635 -10.95 33.27 -4.16
C PRO A 635 -9.66 32.44 -4.02
N PRO A 636 -9.16 31.82 -5.12
CA PRO A 636 -7.89 31.09 -5.09
C PRO A 636 -6.79 32.05 -4.62
N GLN A 637 -6.13 31.72 -3.50
CA GLN A 637 -5.03 32.52 -2.98
C GLN A 637 -3.91 32.57 -4.02
N SER A 638 -3.56 33.79 -4.39
CA SER A 638 -2.52 34.12 -5.36
C SER A 638 -1.17 33.59 -4.91
N VAL A 639 -0.44 33.04 -5.88
CA VAL A 639 0.97 32.65 -5.81
C VAL A 639 1.80 33.82 -5.28
N VAL A 640 2.23 33.75 -4.02
CA VAL A 640 3.32 34.59 -3.53
C VAL A 640 4.60 33.80 -3.73
N ALA A 641 5.41 34.33 -4.65
CA ALA A 641 6.76 33.89 -4.91
C ALA A 641 7.66 34.36 -3.78
N ASP A 642 8.35 33.44 -3.11
CA ASP A 642 9.57 33.77 -2.39
C ASP A 642 10.74 33.07 -3.08
N GLY A 643 11.66 33.92 -3.56
CA GLY A 643 12.97 33.56 -4.07
C GLY A 643 13.97 33.35 -2.93
N ASP A 644 15.20 33.09 -3.36
CA ASP A 644 16.42 32.96 -2.56
C ASP A 644 16.69 31.59 -1.90
N MET A 645 17.26 30.69 -2.71
CA MET A 645 18.17 29.65 -2.23
C MET A 645 19.61 30.16 -2.38
N PRO A 646 20.39 30.34 -1.29
CA PRO A 646 21.77 30.81 -1.40
C PRO A 646 22.72 29.68 -1.84
N GLY A 647 23.47 29.98 -2.91
CA GLY A 647 24.92 29.84 -3.01
C GLY A 647 25.57 28.51 -2.65
N GLY A 648 26.12 27.83 -3.66
CA GLY A 648 27.01 26.69 -3.52
C GLY A 648 28.27 26.99 -2.70
N PHE A 649 28.62 26.05 -1.82
CA PHE A 649 29.89 26.02 -1.11
C PHE A 649 30.93 25.25 -1.94
N HIS A 650 31.88 25.98 -2.51
CA HIS A 650 33.18 25.45 -2.95
C HIS A 650 34.09 25.29 -1.74
N GLY A 651 34.55 24.06 -1.48
CA GLY A 651 35.66 23.76 -0.58
C GLY A 651 36.94 23.46 -1.38
N PRO A 652 38.14 23.86 -0.91
CA PRO A 652 39.36 23.82 -1.72
C PRO A 652 39.97 22.42 -1.77
N PHE A 653 40.40 22.04 -2.97
CA PHE A 653 41.30 20.92 -3.25
C PHE A 653 42.69 21.21 -2.67
N THR A 654 43.29 20.22 -2.02
CA THR A 654 44.72 20.17 -1.73
C THR A 654 45.32 18.97 -2.45
N ASP A 655 46.30 19.26 -3.31
CA ASP A 655 47.10 18.30 -4.06
C ASP A 655 47.90 17.37 -3.15
N GLY A 656 48.00 16.12 -3.58
CA GLY A 656 48.82 15.08 -2.97
C GLY A 656 49.13 14.01 -3.99
N ASP A 657 50.15 14.29 -4.81
CA ASP A 657 50.78 13.33 -5.72
C ASP A 657 51.26 12.10 -4.95
N THR A 658 50.96 10.90 -5.45
CA THR A 658 51.86 9.76 -5.30
C THR A 658 51.69 8.80 -6.47
N ASP A 659 52.77 8.77 -7.24
CA ASP A 659 53.06 7.99 -8.42
C ASP A 659 53.09 6.48 -8.07
N SER A 660 52.33 5.65 -8.80
CA SER A 660 52.67 4.24 -8.97
C SER A 660 52.08 3.69 -10.27
N SER A 661 52.96 3.64 -11.27
CA SER A 661 52.79 2.90 -12.51
C SER A 661 52.49 1.42 -12.26
N LEU A 662 51.36 0.92 -12.74
CA LEU A 662 51.10 -0.51 -12.90
C LEU A 662 50.73 -0.83 -14.35
N GLU A 663 51.54 -1.73 -14.91
CA GLU A 663 51.52 -2.21 -16.29
C GLU A 663 50.19 -2.88 -16.67
N MET A 664 49.79 -2.67 -17.93
CA MET A 664 48.70 -3.39 -18.59
C MET A 664 49.09 -4.86 -18.82
N ASP A 665 48.47 -5.78 -18.07
CA ASP A 665 48.62 -7.22 -18.30
C ASP A 665 47.44 -7.78 -19.15
N ARG A 666 47.77 -8.59 -20.16
CA ARG A 666 46.81 -9.24 -21.08
C ARG A 666 46.12 -10.44 -20.40
N PRO A 667 44.90 -10.85 -20.82
CA PRO A 667 44.12 -11.84 -20.08
C PRO A 667 44.72 -13.24 -20.20
N ARG A 668 45.12 -13.83 -19.06
CA ARG A 668 45.40 -15.27 -18.91
C ARG A 668 44.12 -16.01 -18.52
N ARG A 669 43.90 -17.18 -19.13
CA ARG A 669 42.81 -18.13 -18.78
C ARG A 669 42.89 -18.50 -17.29
N GLY A 670 41.83 -18.23 -16.54
CA GLY A 670 41.71 -18.59 -15.12
C GLY A 670 41.62 -20.11 -14.91
N SER A 671 42.23 -20.59 -13.83
CA SER A 671 42.20 -22.01 -13.41
C SER A 671 40.98 -22.29 -12.52
N PHE A 672 40.51 -23.54 -12.55
CA PHE A 672 39.35 -24.04 -11.78
C PHE A 672 39.38 -23.71 -10.27
N LEU A 673 40.57 -23.63 -9.67
CA LEU A 673 40.73 -23.30 -8.25
C LEU A 673 40.45 -21.82 -7.94
N GLN A 674 40.77 -20.92 -8.87
CA GLN A 674 40.49 -19.49 -8.75
C GLN A 674 38.99 -19.21 -8.93
N GLU A 675 38.32 -20.04 -9.75
CA GLU A 675 36.86 -20.05 -9.92
C GLU A 675 36.15 -20.52 -8.64
N MET A 676 36.65 -21.57 -7.97
CA MET A 676 36.10 -22.04 -6.69
C MET A 676 36.26 -21.01 -5.57
N GLN A 677 37.40 -20.32 -5.49
CA GLN A 677 37.58 -19.23 -4.51
C GLN A 677 36.63 -18.06 -4.76
N ARG A 678 36.43 -17.67 -6.03
CA ARG A 678 35.46 -16.62 -6.39
C ARG A 678 34.02 -17.01 -6.06
N GLN A 679 33.62 -18.25 -6.34
CA GLN A 679 32.29 -18.74 -5.98
C GLN A 679 32.09 -18.80 -4.47
N SER A 680 33.14 -19.12 -3.68
CA SER A 680 33.05 -19.16 -2.22
C SER A 680 32.83 -17.77 -1.59
N ALA A 681 33.33 -16.69 -2.20
CA ALA A 681 33.16 -15.33 -1.68
C ALA A 681 31.70 -14.84 -1.76
N VAL A 682 30.92 -15.34 -2.73
CA VAL A 682 29.49 -15.04 -2.88
C VAL A 682 28.64 -15.66 -1.76
N PHE A 683 29.13 -16.69 -1.06
CA PHE A 683 28.38 -17.36 0.00
C PHE A 683 28.45 -16.67 1.37
N PHE A 684 29.41 -15.76 1.59
CA PHE A 684 29.72 -15.23 2.93
C PHE A 684 29.58 -13.71 3.08
N ASP A 685 29.26 -12.98 2.01
CA ASP A 685 29.16 -11.51 2.04
C ASP A 685 27.73 -11.02 1.75
N ASP A 686 26.75 -11.61 2.44
CA ASP A 686 25.45 -10.98 2.66
C ASP A 686 25.44 -10.48 4.11
N THR A 687 25.89 -9.23 4.31
CA THR A 687 25.51 -8.45 5.50
C THR A 687 24.06 -7.98 5.34
N ASP A 688 23.14 -8.94 5.30
CA ASP A 688 21.72 -8.70 5.56
C ASP A 688 21.62 -8.34 7.05
N LEU A 689 21.59 -7.04 7.31
CA LEU A 689 21.26 -6.44 8.61
C LEU A 689 19.99 -7.08 9.16
N THR A 690 20.18 -7.97 10.13
CA THR A 690 19.18 -8.42 11.09
C THR A 690 18.71 -7.21 11.89
N GLY A 691 17.66 -6.56 11.41
CA GLY A 691 16.79 -5.71 12.22
C GLY A 691 15.58 -6.51 12.65
N GLU A 692 15.78 -7.45 13.57
CA GLU A 692 14.76 -7.76 14.56
C GLU A 692 14.95 -6.73 15.68
N ASP A 693 14.01 -5.80 15.78
CA ASP A 693 13.43 -5.28 17.02
C ASP A 693 12.17 -4.45 16.68
#